data_AF-A0A956P7F0-F1
#
_entry.id   AF-A0A956P7F0-F1
#
_cell.length_a   1.000
_cell.length_b   1.000
_cell.length_c   1.000
_cell.angle_alpha   90.00
_cell.angle_beta   90.00
_cell.angle_gamma   90.00
#
_symmetry.space_group_name_H-M   'P 1'
#
loop_
_entity.id
_entity.type
_entity.pdbx_description
1 polymer ?
#
loop_
_entity_poly.entity_id
_entity_poly.type
_entity_poly.pdbx_seq_one_letter_code
_entity_poly.pdbx_strand_id
1 'polypeptide(L)'
;MGLGSAATKGRVPFAGDDATAGSENELQTAVIGTRDAVDLPQAIERSNYFADLRRRVAAGDMSRSLVTDVERFLTENRERVWENSWVRFRRAALSPSADALLRRDLLADKRDPASGPRSDAERFAFEEGGESWVRVPVSYLLRVALADAVEGAPAALAATGARLLDHFISDNTSPETTSFHVVGTDEDGRGLGRAVAREAALRFLLTQALVAYANGRFGLIESGQRVVVYPAANVPGRIRALNGCISDAFYRELFMSPCLAGWDRGEDKQRYMHLCHQVLSRSQLNAVLKLREAGVIANNVVVLPNPSNASLANNGVHLSLGSRRLTALRAAGGAFGAREEKYVGDLVIKIVEHFLPLFVGAYSAAPYRLAFEDFHPERALGFMTHQLDYTHVRMLWRRWRKKANLRVFGRPITPFGPVWLDRAVRLGFGLRGDFVPDWRLTDYFAWVMSTERGPALDGTLGNVERLKADLGALGVFDPAMSIYLAYRLREFSQMGFCGFEGRHYSLFHGLDEDFGRAADLQCLVTALAWRYVMEGKVRHADIPDRPEIESERRQVFFGAAIGVPTFFVSRETKNRFLGRILALAERARASRRYPGSVRVHNLEYRRALLHMIRRDAPDLIESMGLQETVRDLEDRLDDPKGRSAAGKLTGVILGELGARDPMAVPAGEFNAAADRAFRTTLREAHLREGVLALADVARKLDSETIAQLGEGAVALAARSGALLLDEHADADALRRLILICLAAVEAECRRHGRPKDEPNEEALAHDASICRAEPARGPRRAAL
;
A
#
# COMPACT_ATOMS: atom_id res chain seq x y z
N MET A 1 21.95 21.51 -21.74
CA MET A 1 22.02 21.33 -20.28
C MET A 1 23.48 21.38 -19.85
N GLY A 2 23.93 22.48 -19.25
CA GLY A 2 25.31 22.67 -18.77
C GLY A 2 25.67 21.84 -17.53
N LEU A 3 25.01 20.69 -17.32
CA LEU A 3 25.30 19.75 -16.22
C LEU A 3 26.47 18.80 -16.55
N GLY A 4 26.89 18.73 -17.81
CA GLY A 4 27.94 17.81 -18.28
C GLY A 4 29.35 18.11 -17.77
N SER A 5 29.60 19.28 -17.18
CA SER A 5 30.92 19.69 -16.69
C SER A 5 31.17 19.42 -15.20
N ALA A 6 30.17 18.93 -14.45
CA ALA A 6 30.26 18.78 -12.99
C ALA A 6 30.06 17.34 -12.48
N ALA A 7 30.21 16.33 -13.37
CA ALA A 7 30.27 14.93 -12.98
C ALA A 7 31.65 14.57 -12.38
N THR A 8 32.03 15.27 -11.30
CA THR A 8 33.09 14.79 -10.41
C THR A 8 32.49 13.77 -9.45
N LYS A 9 33.17 12.64 -9.23
CA LYS A 9 32.84 11.62 -8.23
C LYS A 9 32.37 12.29 -6.93
N GLY A 10 31.11 12.07 -6.54
CA GLY A 10 30.49 12.63 -5.31
C GLY A 10 29.34 13.64 -5.49
N ARG A 11 28.95 14.01 -6.72
CA ARG A 11 27.89 15.04 -6.97
C ARG A 11 26.55 14.54 -7.53
N VAL A 12 26.32 13.23 -7.59
CA VAL A 12 25.04 12.69 -8.09
C VAL A 12 23.94 12.90 -7.04
N PRO A 13 22.73 13.39 -7.43
CA PRO A 13 21.60 13.47 -6.51
C PRO A 13 21.20 12.11 -5.93
N PHE A 14 20.58 12.10 -4.76
CA PHE A 14 20.16 10.91 -4.02
C PHE A 14 21.33 10.01 -3.58
N ALA A 15 22.54 10.54 -3.46
CA ALA A 15 23.70 9.83 -2.94
C ALA A 15 24.32 10.56 -1.74
N GLY A 16 24.83 9.79 -0.77
CA GLY A 16 25.44 10.34 0.45
C GLY A 16 24.50 11.26 1.22
N ASP A 17 25.03 12.39 1.69
CA ASP A 17 24.33 13.40 2.49
C ASP A 17 23.15 14.10 1.80
N ASP A 18 23.01 13.92 0.49
CA ASP A 18 21.92 14.49 -0.29
C ASP A 18 20.58 13.76 -0.07
N ALA A 19 20.65 12.46 0.22
CA ALA A 19 19.47 11.61 0.25
C ALA A 19 18.70 11.73 1.58
N THR A 20 17.38 11.87 1.46
CA THR A 20 16.44 11.77 2.58
C THR A 20 15.36 10.75 2.26
N ALA A 21 14.75 10.16 3.29
CA ALA A 21 13.62 9.24 3.13
C ALA A 21 12.49 9.51 4.13
N GLY A 22 11.30 9.12 3.71
CA GLY A 22 10.13 8.95 4.56
C GLY A 22 9.25 7.84 3.99
N SER A 23 8.37 7.30 4.80
CA SER A 23 7.49 6.21 4.41
C SER A 23 6.07 6.39 4.88
N GLU A 24 5.15 5.77 4.16
CA GLU A 24 3.73 5.68 4.50
C GLU A 24 3.39 4.19 4.60
N ASN A 25 2.75 3.78 5.69
CA ASN A 25 2.32 2.40 5.89
C ASN A 25 0.81 2.35 6.03
N GLU A 26 0.17 1.66 5.10
CA GLU A 26 -1.21 1.22 5.23
C GLU A 26 -1.23 -0.08 6.06
N LEU A 27 -1.96 -0.09 7.16
CA LEU A 27 -2.05 -1.24 8.07
C LEU A 27 -3.45 -1.86 8.03
N GLN A 28 -3.59 -3.11 8.46
CA GLN A 28 -4.89 -3.76 8.59
C GLN A 28 -5.40 -3.70 10.02
N THR A 29 -6.72 -3.65 10.20
CA THR A 29 -7.33 -3.70 11.53
C THR A 29 -8.40 -4.77 11.63
N ALA A 30 -8.63 -5.21 12.87
CA ALA A 30 -9.80 -5.99 13.22
C ALA A 30 -10.24 -5.69 14.65
N VAL A 31 -11.53 -5.91 14.90
CA VAL A 31 -12.09 -5.94 16.24
C VAL A 31 -12.47 -7.37 16.56
N ILE A 32 -11.93 -7.89 17.66
CA ILE A 32 -12.18 -9.23 18.16
C ILE A 32 -13.26 -9.14 19.23
N GLY A 33 -14.35 -9.87 19.07
CA GLY A 33 -15.47 -9.81 20.01
C GLY A 33 -16.70 -10.56 19.54
N THR A 34 -17.66 -10.73 20.44
CA THR A 34 -18.94 -11.38 20.10
C THR A 34 -19.74 -10.53 19.12
N ARG A 35 -20.64 -11.19 18.41
CA ARG A 35 -21.55 -10.57 17.45
C ARG A 35 -22.36 -9.39 18.04
N ASP A 36 -22.73 -9.52 19.32
CA ASP A 36 -23.53 -8.51 20.03
C ASP A 36 -22.70 -7.35 20.59
N ALA A 37 -21.37 -7.50 20.71
CA ALA A 37 -20.48 -6.48 21.24
C ALA A 37 -19.83 -5.61 20.14
N VAL A 38 -19.58 -6.19 18.96
CA VAL A 38 -18.81 -5.54 17.89
C VAL A 38 -19.71 -4.76 16.93
N ASP A 39 -19.22 -3.64 16.41
CA ASP A 39 -19.99 -2.71 15.56
C ASP A 39 -20.41 -3.33 14.21
N LEU A 40 -19.48 -3.90 13.43
CA LEU A 40 -19.76 -4.40 12.08
C LEU A 40 -20.96 -5.38 11.99
N PRO A 41 -21.05 -6.46 12.79
CA PRO A 41 -22.21 -7.35 12.75
C PRO A 41 -23.52 -6.63 13.13
N GLN A 42 -23.47 -5.75 14.14
CA GLN A 42 -24.65 -4.97 14.56
C GLN A 42 -25.08 -3.98 13.48
N ALA A 43 -24.13 -3.32 12.81
CA ALA A 43 -24.38 -2.40 11.71
C ALA A 43 -25.05 -3.11 10.53
N ILE A 44 -24.62 -4.34 10.21
CA ILE A 44 -25.25 -5.17 9.18
C ILE A 44 -26.69 -5.52 9.58
N GLU A 45 -26.90 -6.02 10.80
CA GLU A 45 -28.22 -6.48 11.26
C GLU A 45 -29.25 -5.38 11.40
N ARG A 46 -28.82 -4.22 11.89
CA ARG A 46 -29.69 -3.06 12.11
C ARG A 46 -29.91 -2.26 10.82
N SER A 47 -29.23 -2.60 9.73
CA SER A 47 -29.36 -1.87 8.46
C SER A 47 -30.71 -2.09 7.79
N ASN A 48 -31.24 -1.00 7.23
CA ASN A 48 -32.40 -1.08 6.33
C ASN A 48 -32.10 -1.95 5.10
N TYR A 49 -30.84 -1.94 4.62
CA TYR A 49 -30.41 -2.80 3.51
C TYR A 49 -30.66 -4.28 3.79
N PHE A 50 -30.24 -4.79 4.95
CA PHE A 50 -30.42 -6.20 5.30
C PHE A 50 -31.89 -6.53 5.61
N ALA A 51 -32.61 -5.62 6.27
CA ALA A 51 -34.05 -5.77 6.49
C ALA A 51 -34.82 -5.88 5.15
N ASP A 52 -34.50 -5.03 4.17
CA ASP A 52 -35.08 -5.03 2.84
C ASP A 52 -34.74 -6.31 2.06
N LEU A 53 -33.49 -6.76 2.17
CA LEU A 53 -33.04 -8.01 1.55
C LEU A 53 -33.86 -9.19 2.09
N ARG A 54 -34.08 -9.28 3.40
CA ARG A 54 -34.92 -10.31 4.03
C ARG A 54 -36.37 -10.22 3.57
N ARG A 55 -36.94 -9.02 3.49
CA ARG A 55 -38.31 -8.81 3.00
C ARG A 55 -38.48 -9.25 1.54
N ARG A 56 -37.57 -8.88 0.65
CA ARG A 56 -37.60 -9.27 -0.77
C ARG A 56 -37.45 -10.77 -0.98
N VAL A 57 -36.57 -11.43 -0.20
CA VAL A 57 -36.45 -12.89 -0.24
C VAL A 57 -37.72 -13.58 0.28
N ALA A 58 -38.35 -13.05 1.33
CA ALA A 58 -39.62 -13.57 1.84
C ALA A 58 -40.77 -13.39 0.84
N ALA A 59 -40.79 -12.29 0.08
CA ALA A 59 -41.74 -12.03 -0.99
C ALA A 59 -41.50 -12.89 -2.26
N GLY A 60 -40.32 -13.51 -2.38
CA GLY A 60 -39.95 -14.30 -3.56
C GLY A 60 -39.31 -13.49 -4.70
N ASP A 61 -39.05 -12.20 -4.49
CA ASP A 61 -38.46 -11.30 -5.49
C ASP A 61 -36.96 -11.53 -5.72
N MET A 62 -36.29 -12.22 -4.78
CA MET A 62 -34.84 -12.46 -4.79
C MET A 62 -34.48 -13.88 -4.34
N SER A 63 -33.30 -14.35 -4.77
CA SER A 63 -32.76 -15.66 -4.36
C SER A 63 -32.50 -15.72 -2.85
N ARG A 64 -32.91 -16.81 -2.21
CA ARG A 64 -32.61 -17.11 -0.80
C ARG A 64 -31.11 -17.15 -0.49
N SER A 65 -30.28 -17.48 -1.47
CA SER A 65 -28.83 -17.59 -1.29
C SER A 65 -28.18 -16.30 -0.79
N LEU A 66 -28.69 -15.12 -1.20
CA LEU A 66 -28.12 -13.82 -0.79
C LEU A 66 -28.23 -13.59 0.72
N VAL A 67 -29.40 -13.85 1.29
CA VAL A 67 -29.62 -13.76 2.75
C VAL A 67 -28.78 -14.82 3.46
N THR A 68 -28.80 -16.06 2.98
CA THR A 68 -28.02 -17.15 3.56
C THR A 68 -26.53 -16.87 3.57
N ASP A 69 -25.97 -16.23 2.54
CA ASP A 69 -24.54 -15.92 2.50
C ASP A 69 -24.15 -14.80 3.47
N VAL A 70 -25.00 -13.78 3.66
CA VAL A 70 -24.79 -12.75 4.70
C VAL A 70 -24.96 -13.34 6.11
N GLU A 71 -25.97 -14.18 6.32
CA GLU A 71 -26.15 -14.90 7.60
C GLU A 71 -24.98 -15.83 7.88
N ARG A 72 -24.44 -16.49 6.85
CA ARG A 72 -23.22 -17.30 6.95
C ARG A 72 -22.03 -16.45 7.39
N PHE A 73 -21.84 -15.27 6.79
CA PHE A 73 -20.79 -14.35 7.21
C PHE A 73 -20.93 -13.98 8.71
N LEU A 74 -22.15 -13.70 9.17
CA LEU A 74 -22.42 -13.31 10.57
C LEU A 74 -22.27 -14.49 11.57
N THR A 75 -22.53 -15.73 11.14
CA THR A 75 -22.57 -16.90 12.04
C THR A 75 -21.31 -17.77 11.98
N GLU A 76 -20.73 -17.97 10.80
CA GLU A 76 -19.51 -18.77 10.59
C GLU A 76 -18.25 -17.92 10.84
N ASN A 77 -18.12 -17.38 12.06
CA ASN A 77 -16.96 -16.62 12.53
C ASN A 77 -16.39 -17.21 13.83
N ARG A 78 -15.74 -18.37 13.72
CA ARG A 78 -15.21 -19.10 14.90
C ARG A 78 -14.16 -18.31 15.68
N GLU A 79 -13.34 -17.54 14.97
CA GLU A 79 -12.28 -16.71 15.57
C GLU A 79 -12.82 -15.42 16.21
N ARG A 80 -14.09 -15.07 15.94
CA ARG A 80 -14.73 -13.83 16.41
C ARG A 80 -13.97 -12.57 15.99
N VAL A 81 -13.34 -12.62 14.81
CA VAL A 81 -12.57 -11.53 14.23
C VAL A 81 -13.44 -10.80 13.22
N TRP A 82 -13.55 -9.48 13.35
CA TRP A 82 -14.31 -8.62 12.45
C TRP A 82 -13.36 -7.59 11.84
N GLU A 83 -12.84 -7.91 10.66
CA GLU A 83 -11.89 -7.06 9.95
C GLU A 83 -12.51 -5.73 9.56
N ASN A 84 -11.76 -4.63 9.77
CA ASN A 84 -12.19 -3.26 9.50
C ASN A 84 -13.49 -2.82 10.21
N SER A 85 -13.91 -3.53 11.27
CA SER A 85 -15.01 -3.06 12.12
C SER A 85 -14.63 -1.78 12.85
N TRP A 86 -15.63 -0.93 13.07
CA TRP A 86 -15.50 0.20 13.98
C TRP A 86 -15.56 -0.29 15.44
N VAL A 87 -15.17 0.59 16.35
CA VAL A 87 -15.25 0.37 17.80
C VAL A 87 -16.30 1.25 18.42
N ARG A 88 -16.87 0.80 19.54
CA ARG A 88 -17.88 1.52 20.32
C ARG A 88 -17.40 1.65 21.77
N PHE A 89 -17.48 2.83 22.37
CA PHE A 89 -17.12 3.00 23.79
C PHE A 89 -17.86 4.19 24.41
N ARG A 90 -17.92 4.23 25.74
CA ARG A 90 -18.54 5.32 26.49
C ARG A 90 -17.80 6.63 26.25
N ARG A 91 -18.52 7.69 25.91
CA ARG A 91 -17.90 9.02 25.73
C ARG A 91 -17.21 9.51 27.00
N ALA A 92 -17.76 9.18 28.16
CA ALA A 92 -17.21 9.50 29.47
C ALA A 92 -15.82 8.86 29.73
N ALA A 93 -15.40 7.88 28.93
CA ALA A 93 -14.05 7.33 29.03
C ALA A 93 -12.98 8.28 28.49
N LEU A 94 -13.34 9.24 27.63
CA LEU A 94 -12.39 10.21 27.08
C LEU A 94 -11.97 11.25 28.12
N SER A 95 -10.69 11.60 28.12
CA SER A 95 -10.20 12.83 28.72
C SER A 95 -10.86 14.07 28.11
N PRO A 96 -10.87 15.21 28.84
CA PRO A 96 -11.27 16.50 28.29
C PRO A 96 -10.55 16.86 26.99
N SER A 97 -9.24 16.57 26.91
CA SER A 97 -8.42 16.84 25.72
C SER A 97 -8.83 15.97 24.53
N ALA A 98 -9.06 14.68 24.74
CA ALA A 98 -9.51 13.76 23.69
C ALA A 98 -10.95 14.05 23.22
N ASP A 99 -11.85 14.41 24.14
CA ASP A 99 -13.22 14.84 23.79
C ASP A 99 -13.23 16.16 23.00
N ALA A 100 -12.38 17.12 23.38
CA ALA A 100 -12.23 18.36 22.63
C ALA A 100 -11.71 18.10 21.20
N LEU A 101 -10.77 17.18 21.03
CA LEU A 101 -10.28 16.75 19.72
C LEU A 101 -11.41 16.12 18.89
N LEU A 102 -12.19 15.20 19.47
CA LEU A 102 -13.35 14.59 18.80
C LEU A 102 -14.35 15.65 18.33
N ARG A 103 -14.70 16.60 19.19
CA ARG A 103 -15.62 17.70 18.83
C ARG A 103 -15.07 18.57 17.70
N ARG A 104 -13.77 18.86 17.71
CA ARG A 104 -13.10 19.62 16.65
C ARG A 104 -13.12 18.86 15.33
N ASP A 105 -12.81 17.57 15.35
CA ASP A 105 -12.73 16.76 14.13
C ASP A 105 -14.11 16.41 13.54
N LEU A 106 -15.19 16.65 14.29
CA LEU A 106 -16.59 16.58 13.83
C LEU A 106 -17.13 17.91 13.25
N LEU A 107 -16.32 18.96 13.15
CA LEU A 107 -16.70 20.19 12.45
C LEU A 107 -16.75 19.98 10.93
N ALA A 108 -17.61 20.73 10.24
CA ALA A 108 -17.70 20.73 8.78
C ALA A 108 -16.42 21.32 8.14
N ASP A 109 -15.90 22.40 8.72
CA ASP A 109 -14.57 22.95 8.45
C ASP A 109 -13.84 23.20 9.78
N LYS A 110 -12.71 22.51 9.99
CA LYS A 110 -11.91 22.64 11.22
C LYS A 110 -11.24 24.02 11.36
N ARG A 111 -11.09 24.76 10.27
CA ARG A 111 -10.55 26.13 10.28
C ARG A 111 -11.60 27.18 10.65
N ASP A 112 -12.89 26.83 10.50
CA ASP A 112 -14.00 27.71 10.83
C ASP A 112 -14.97 27.03 11.82
N PRO A 113 -14.77 27.22 13.14
CA PRO A 113 -15.68 26.68 14.15
C PRO A 113 -17.14 27.15 14.02
N ALA A 114 -17.40 28.26 13.32
CA ALA A 114 -18.76 28.76 13.09
C ALA A 114 -19.50 27.94 12.01
N SER A 115 -18.80 27.13 11.23
CA SER A 115 -19.38 26.25 10.19
C SER A 115 -20.30 25.16 10.76
N GLY A 116 -20.25 24.92 12.07
CA GLY A 116 -21.05 23.89 12.74
C GLY A 116 -20.52 22.47 12.50
N PRO A 117 -21.24 21.45 12.99
CA PRO A 117 -20.87 20.06 12.79
C PRO A 117 -21.06 19.64 11.32
N ARG A 118 -20.27 18.64 10.90
CA ARG A 118 -20.45 17.95 9.62
C ARG A 118 -21.83 17.28 9.50
N SER A 119 -22.31 17.07 8.28
CA SER A 119 -23.66 16.56 8.02
C SER A 119 -23.90 15.13 8.50
N ASP A 120 -22.85 14.31 8.60
CA ASP A 120 -22.92 12.92 9.04
C ASP A 120 -22.49 12.71 10.51
N ALA A 121 -22.44 13.78 11.32
CA ALA A 121 -21.99 13.74 12.72
C ALA A 121 -22.77 12.75 13.61
N GLU A 122 -24.07 12.56 13.33
CA GLU A 122 -24.94 11.63 14.05
C GLU A 122 -24.52 10.17 13.92
N ARG A 123 -23.66 9.82 12.95
CA ARG A 123 -23.14 8.45 12.77
C ARG A 123 -22.14 8.05 13.86
N PHE A 124 -21.56 9.01 14.57
CA PHE A 124 -20.46 8.80 15.51
C PHE A 124 -20.87 8.81 16.97
N ALA A 125 -22.08 9.25 17.30
CA ALA A 125 -22.59 9.33 18.66
C ALA A 125 -23.98 8.70 18.76
N PHE A 126 -24.23 7.95 19.83
CA PHE A 126 -25.54 7.34 20.09
C PHE A 126 -25.73 7.15 21.60
N GLU A 127 -26.98 6.97 22.02
CA GLU A 127 -27.32 6.70 23.43
C GLU A 127 -27.59 5.21 23.63
N GLU A 128 -27.01 4.63 24.68
CA GLU A 128 -27.24 3.23 25.06
C GLU A 128 -27.26 3.12 26.59
N GLY A 129 -28.36 2.59 27.13
CA GLY A 129 -28.55 2.49 28.59
C GLY A 129 -28.67 3.83 29.32
N GLY A 130 -29.00 4.93 28.62
CA GLY A 130 -29.02 6.29 29.18
C GLY A 130 -27.64 6.93 29.32
N GLU A 131 -26.60 6.30 28.77
CA GLU A 131 -25.25 6.84 28.66
C GLU A 131 -24.94 7.23 27.22
N SER A 132 -24.08 8.24 27.05
CA SER A 132 -23.61 8.68 25.74
C SER A 132 -22.42 7.84 25.28
N TRP A 133 -22.52 7.28 24.09
CA TRP A 133 -21.51 6.43 23.46
C TRP A 133 -20.99 7.04 22.16
N VAL A 134 -19.76 6.68 21.83
CA VAL A 134 -19.08 7.05 20.59
C VAL A 134 -18.80 5.79 19.79
N ARG A 135 -18.97 5.87 18.46
CA ARG A 135 -18.49 4.86 17.51
C ARG A 135 -17.57 5.47 16.47
N VAL A 136 -16.38 4.91 16.30
CA VAL A 136 -15.37 5.44 15.38
C VAL A 136 -14.56 4.32 14.72
N PRO A 137 -14.00 4.54 13.52
CA PRO A 137 -13.02 3.64 12.93
C PRO A 137 -11.77 3.50 13.81
N VAL A 138 -11.12 2.34 13.75
CA VAL A 138 -9.85 2.09 14.47
C VAL A 138 -8.76 3.07 14.06
N SER A 139 -8.73 3.53 12.81
CA SER A 139 -7.78 4.55 12.35
C SER A 139 -7.89 5.86 13.13
N TYR A 140 -9.12 6.29 13.46
CA TYR A 140 -9.36 7.47 14.29
C TYR A 140 -9.12 7.21 15.78
N LEU A 141 -9.40 5.99 16.26
CA LEU A 141 -9.13 5.58 17.64
C LEU A 141 -7.68 5.82 18.05
N LEU A 142 -6.71 5.56 17.16
CA LEU A 142 -5.29 5.79 17.42
C LEU A 142 -4.99 7.26 17.74
N ARG A 143 -5.60 8.17 17.00
CA ARG A 143 -5.45 9.62 17.18
C ARG A 143 -6.06 10.07 18.51
N VAL A 144 -7.25 9.58 18.85
CA VAL A 144 -7.92 9.86 20.12
C VAL A 144 -7.13 9.30 21.30
N ALA A 145 -6.60 8.08 21.19
CA ALA A 145 -5.77 7.45 22.21
C ALA A 145 -4.48 8.24 22.46
N LEU A 146 -3.85 8.79 21.41
CA LEU A 146 -2.66 9.62 21.56
C LEU A 146 -2.99 10.93 22.29
N ALA A 147 -4.09 11.59 21.92
CA ALA A 147 -4.53 12.82 22.59
C ALA A 147 -4.86 12.59 24.07
N ASP A 148 -5.44 11.44 24.40
CA ASP A 148 -5.73 11.04 25.78
C ASP A 148 -4.45 10.78 26.59
N ALA A 149 -3.51 10.00 26.02
CA ALA A 149 -2.29 9.61 26.70
C ALA A 149 -1.37 10.79 27.05
N VAL A 150 -1.40 11.88 26.28
CA VAL A 150 -0.55 13.06 26.49
C VAL A 150 -1.16 14.12 27.40
N GLU A 151 -2.41 13.94 27.83
CA GLU A 151 -3.03 14.85 28.80
C GLU A 151 -2.24 14.85 30.11
N GLY A 152 -1.88 16.04 30.60
CA GLY A 152 -1.06 16.20 31.81
C GLY A 152 0.39 15.70 31.69
N ALA A 153 0.88 15.42 30.48
CA ALA A 153 2.29 15.09 30.25
C ALA A 153 3.20 16.34 30.34
N PRO A 154 4.52 16.17 30.58
CA PRO A 154 5.49 17.26 30.46
C PRO A 154 5.36 18.01 29.13
N ALA A 155 5.49 19.34 29.16
CA ALA A 155 5.17 20.22 28.03
C ALA A 155 5.86 19.82 26.72
N ALA A 156 7.14 19.41 26.78
CA ALA A 156 7.88 18.95 25.62
C ALA A 156 7.26 17.70 24.98
N LEU A 157 6.88 16.71 25.80
CA LEU A 157 6.26 15.46 25.32
C LEU A 157 4.83 15.69 24.83
N ALA A 158 4.08 16.57 25.50
CA ALA A 158 2.75 16.98 25.04
C ALA A 158 2.83 17.67 23.67
N ALA A 159 3.82 18.54 23.44
CA ALA A 159 4.05 19.17 22.15
C ALA A 159 4.43 18.15 21.06
N THR A 160 5.32 17.20 21.37
CA THR A 160 5.64 16.09 20.45
C THR A 160 4.39 15.28 20.11
N GLY A 161 3.60 14.89 21.11
CA GLY A 161 2.36 14.16 20.91
C GLY A 161 1.34 14.91 20.05
N ALA A 162 1.15 16.20 20.29
CA ALA A 162 0.28 17.07 19.49
C ALA A 162 0.72 17.11 18.01
N ARG A 163 2.02 17.23 17.74
CA ARG A 163 2.58 17.15 16.37
C ARG A 163 2.31 15.79 15.73
N LEU A 164 2.47 14.70 16.48
CA LEU A 164 2.29 13.35 15.94
C LEU A 164 0.84 12.98 15.60
N LEU A 165 -0.16 13.71 16.10
CA LEU A 165 -1.57 13.46 15.78
C LEU A 165 -1.84 13.47 14.27
N ASP A 166 -1.16 14.33 13.51
CA ASP A 166 -1.37 14.48 12.07
C ASP A 166 -0.69 13.41 11.23
N HIS A 167 0.09 12.53 11.87
CA HIS A 167 0.69 11.35 11.23
C HIS A 167 -0.22 10.11 11.29
N PHE A 168 -1.33 10.17 12.04
CA PHE A 168 -2.36 9.13 12.07
C PHE A 168 -3.56 9.56 11.23
N ILE A 169 -3.57 9.09 9.98
CA ILE A 169 -4.51 9.50 8.94
C ILE A 169 -5.64 8.48 8.79
N SER A 170 -6.79 8.95 8.32
CA SER A 170 -8.00 8.14 8.13
C SER A 170 -8.72 8.44 6.80
N ASP A 171 -8.05 8.46 5.63
CA ASP A 171 -8.76 8.61 4.34
C ASP A 171 -9.43 7.34 3.86
N ASN A 172 -8.80 6.20 4.09
CA ASN A 172 -9.27 4.91 3.60
C ASN A 172 -9.72 3.99 4.75
N THR A 173 -10.25 2.82 4.39
CA THR A 173 -10.76 1.79 5.32
C THR A 173 -9.73 1.42 6.40
N SER A 174 -8.48 1.37 5.99
CA SER A 174 -7.31 0.99 6.79
C SER A 174 -6.65 2.21 7.42
N PRO A 175 -6.08 2.11 8.65
CA PRO A 175 -5.21 3.15 9.18
C PRO A 175 -4.01 3.36 8.27
N GLU A 176 -3.78 4.63 7.96
CA GLU A 176 -2.57 5.06 7.29
C GLU A 176 -1.70 5.85 8.27
N THR A 177 -0.43 5.49 8.32
CA THR A 177 0.55 6.19 9.15
C THR A 177 1.70 6.68 8.30
N THR A 178 2.09 7.94 8.49
CA THR A 178 3.23 8.54 7.78
C THR A 178 4.42 8.70 8.71
N SER A 179 5.64 8.69 8.16
CA SER A 179 6.85 8.85 8.98
C SER A 179 6.79 10.08 9.87
N PHE A 180 7.10 9.90 11.15
CA PHE A 180 7.06 10.97 12.17
C PHE A 180 8.11 12.05 11.95
N HIS A 181 9.17 11.72 11.22
CA HIS A 181 10.17 12.66 10.74
C HIS A 181 10.80 12.14 9.45
N VAL A 182 11.45 13.06 8.74
CA VAL A 182 12.25 12.70 7.56
C VAL A 182 13.61 12.23 8.06
N VAL A 183 14.05 11.05 7.58
CA VAL A 183 15.37 10.53 7.90
C VAL A 183 16.38 10.98 6.86
N GLY A 184 17.60 11.25 7.30
CA GLY A 184 18.77 11.43 6.43
C GLY A 184 19.75 10.27 6.60
N THR A 185 20.81 10.25 5.79
CA THR A 185 21.95 9.36 6.06
C THR A 185 22.53 9.62 7.45
N ASP A 186 22.77 8.55 8.21
CA ASP A 186 23.39 8.61 9.54
C ASP A 186 24.79 9.26 9.50
N GLU A 187 25.32 9.67 10.66
CA GLU A 187 26.66 10.28 10.82
C GLU A 187 27.80 9.42 10.25
N ASP A 188 27.62 8.10 10.20
CA ASP A 188 28.57 7.15 9.60
C ASP A 188 28.53 7.15 8.05
N GLY A 189 27.60 7.88 7.43
CA GLY A 189 27.44 7.98 5.97
C GLY A 189 26.94 6.70 5.29
N ARG A 190 26.53 5.68 6.05
CA ARG A 190 26.11 4.37 5.53
C ARG A 190 24.59 4.28 5.44
N GLY A 191 24.07 3.93 4.26
CA GLY A 191 22.72 3.41 4.01
C GLY A 191 21.53 4.18 4.63
N LEU A 192 20.68 4.76 3.79
CA LEU A 192 19.42 5.40 4.20
C LEU A 192 18.41 4.40 4.79
N GLY A 193 18.55 3.11 4.42
CA GLY A 193 17.62 2.05 4.72
C GLY A 193 17.45 1.75 6.20
N ARG A 194 18.55 1.68 6.95
CA ARG A 194 18.49 1.36 8.39
C ARG A 194 17.77 2.45 9.18
N ALA A 195 17.98 3.71 8.82
CA ALA A 195 17.33 4.85 9.48
C ALA A 195 15.81 4.83 9.25
N VAL A 196 15.37 4.65 7.99
CA VAL A 196 13.92 4.59 7.69
C VAL A 196 13.25 3.34 8.27
N ALA A 197 13.96 2.20 8.30
CA ALA A 197 13.47 0.98 8.94
C ALA A 197 13.30 1.16 10.45
N ARG A 198 14.26 1.82 11.12
CA ARG A 198 14.15 2.16 12.54
C ARG A 198 12.96 3.09 12.82
N GLU A 199 12.78 4.12 12.01
CA GLU A 199 11.62 5.02 12.12
C GLU A 199 10.31 4.24 12.00
N ALA A 200 10.18 3.39 10.98
CA ALA A 200 9.00 2.55 10.79
C ALA A 200 8.76 1.59 11.96
N ALA A 201 9.82 1.02 12.54
CA ALA A 201 9.74 0.13 13.71
C ALA A 201 9.27 0.88 14.97
N LEU A 202 9.79 2.09 15.23
CA LEU A 202 9.35 2.93 16.34
C LEU A 202 7.90 3.40 16.17
N ARG A 203 7.51 3.79 14.95
CA ARG A 203 6.13 4.17 14.61
C ARG A 203 5.16 3.01 14.78
N PHE A 204 5.56 1.81 14.35
CA PHE A 204 4.76 0.61 14.58
C PHE A 204 4.63 0.28 16.07
N LEU A 205 5.71 0.39 16.85
CA LEU A 205 5.66 0.20 18.31
C LEU A 205 4.71 1.19 18.99
N LEU A 206 4.80 2.49 18.65
CA LEU A 206 3.87 3.49 19.19
C LEU A 206 2.43 3.14 18.81
N THR A 207 2.18 2.70 17.58
CA THR A 207 0.86 2.25 17.15
C THR A 207 0.34 1.09 18.01
N GLN A 208 1.18 0.08 18.30
CA GLN A 208 0.78 -1.03 19.18
C GLN A 208 0.52 -0.57 20.62
N ALA A 209 1.33 0.37 21.14
CA ALA A 209 1.12 0.95 22.47
C ALA A 209 -0.20 1.73 22.57
N LEU A 210 -0.56 2.49 21.54
CA LEU A 210 -1.84 3.20 21.47
C LEU A 210 -3.03 2.24 21.42
N VAL A 211 -2.91 1.12 20.69
CA VAL A 211 -3.95 0.07 20.65
C VAL A 211 -4.13 -0.59 22.01
N ALA A 212 -3.04 -1.01 22.65
CA ALA A 212 -3.07 -1.61 23.98
C ALA A 212 -3.69 -0.63 25.00
N TYR A 213 -3.27 0.63 24.95
CA TYR A 213 -3.81 1.69 25.81
C TYR A 213 -5.31 1.89 25.58
N ALA A 214 -5.76 2.05 24.34
CA ALA A 214 -7.18 2.23 24.01
C ALA A 214 -8.04 1.03 24.45
N ASN A 215 -7.53 -0.20 24.30
CA ASN A 215 -8.23 -1.42 24.69
C ASN A 215 -8.61 -1.44 26.19
N GLY A 216 -7.70 -0.99 27.06
CA GLY A 216 -7.94 -0.88 28.50
C GLY A 216 -8.62 0.44 28.88
N ARG A 217 -8.00 1.58 28.54
CA ARG A 217 -8.40 2.93 28.99
C ARG A 217 -9.82 3.32 28.59
N PHE A 218 -10.25 2.91 27.40
CA PHE A 218 -11.61 3.20 26.90
C PHE A 218 -12.62 2.08 27.21
N GLY A 219 -12.24 1.09 28.00
CA GLY A 219 -13.13 0.00 28.41
C GLY A 219 -13.54 -0.92 27.26
N LEU A 220 -12.75 -1.01 26.18
CA LEU A 220 -13.11 -1.84 25.03
C LEU A 220 -13.17 -3.32 25.43
N ILE A 221 -12.14 -3.82 26.13
CA ILE A 221 -12.09 -5.22 26.58
C ILE A 221 -13.27 -5.52 27.51
N GLU A 222 -13.57 -4.62 28.45
CA GLU A 222 -14.70 -4.74 29.37
C GLU A 222 -16.04 -4.78 28.62
N SER A 223 -16.18 -4.00 27.56
CA SER A 223 -17.35 -4.00 26.66
C SER A 223 -17.42 -5.21 25.72
N GLY A 224 -16.43 -6.11 25.74
CA GLY A 224 -16.36 -7.30 24.89
C GLY A 224 -15.74 -7.07 23.51
N GLN A 225 -15.00 -5.97 23.33
CA GLN A 225 -14.28 -5.61 22.10
C GLN A 225 -12.78 -5.56 22.34
N ARG A 226 -11.99 -6.13 21.42
CA ARG A 226 -10.54 -5.99 21.45
C ARG A 226 -10.01 -5.61 20.08
N VAL A 227 -9.37 -4.45 20.02
CA VAL A 227 -8.78 -3.92 18.80
C VAL A 227 -7.42 -4.54 18.57
N VAL A 228 -7.15 -4.87 17.32
CA VAL A 228 -5.81 -5.24 16.85
C VAL A 228 -5.50 -4.51 15.54
N VAL A 229 -4.27 -3.99 15.45
CA VAL A 229 -3.69 -3.40 14.24
C VAL A 229 -2.49 -4.25 13.83
N TYR A 230 -2.38 -4.62 12.56
CA TYR A 230 -1.35 -5.54 12.08
C TYR A 230 -1.00 -5.29 10.62
N PRO A 231 0.22 -5.67 10.17
CA PRO A 231 0.61 -5.47 8.79
C PRO A 231 0.00 -6.59 7.92
N ALA A 232 -0.76 -6.22 6.88
CA ALA A 232 -1.27 -7.17 5.89
C ALA A 232 -1.57 -6.45 4.57
N ALA A 233 -1.14 -7.03 3.44
CA ALA A 233 -1.22 -6.38 2.13
C ALA A 233 -2.49 -6.72 1.32
N ASN A 234 -3.01 -7.94 1.47
CA ASN A 234 -4.17 -8.40 0.72
C ASN A 234 -5.48 -8.07 1.46
N VAL A 235 -6.55 -7.80 0.72
CA VAL A 235 -7.90 -7.75 1.31
C VAL A 235 -8.22 -9.07 2.03
N PRO A 236 -8.62 -9.05 3.32
CA PRO A 236 -8.97 -10.25 4.08
C PRO A 236 -10.03 -11.11 3.40
N GLY A 237 -9.90 -12.43 3.52
CA GLY A 237 -10.78 -13.38 2.83
C GLY A 237 -12.27 -13.19 3.18
N ARG A 238 -12.55 -12.88 4.46
CA ARG A 238 -13.91 -12.62 4.96
C ARG A 238 -14.53 -11.35 4.36
N ILE A 239 -13.75 -10.29 4.21
CA ILE A 239 -14.20 -9.06 3.54
C ILE A 239 -14.50 -9.31 2.07
N ARG A 240 -13.66 -10.08 1.36
CA ARG A 240 -13.94 -10.48 -0.03
C ARG A 240 -15.25 -11.28 -0.15
N ALA A 241 -15.48 -12.21 0.79
CA ALA A 241 -16.71 -12.98 0.84
C ALA A 241 -17.93 -12.09 1.06
N LEU A 242 -17.90 -11.17 2.05
CA LEU A 242 -18.99 -10.24 2.30
C LEU A 242 -19.25 -9.33 1.11
N ASN A 243 -18.19 -8.73 0.54
CA ASN A 243 -18.28 -7.89 -0.66
C ASN A 243 -18.97 -8.63 -1.82
N GLY A 244 -18.73 -9.93 -1.96
CA GLY A 244 -19.39 -10.82 -2.93
C GLY A 244 -20.90 -10.91 -2.81
N CYS A 245 -21.48 -10.57 -1.65
CA CYS A 245 -22.88 -10.81 -1.31
C CYS A 245 -23.68 -9.52 -1.04
N ILE A 246 -23.02 -8.36 -1.00
CA ILE A 246 -23.67 -7.07 -0.73
C ILE A 246 -23.52 -6.10 -1.90
N SER A 247 -24.35 -5.06 -1.91
CA SER A 247 -24.24 -3.98 -2.89
C SER A 247 -23.00 -3.12 -2.65
N ASP A 248 -22.49 -2.53 -3.73
CA ASP A 248 -21.35 -1.61 -3.74
C ASP A 248 -21.60 -0.34 -2.90
N ALA A 249 -22.84 0.14 -2.82
CA ALA A 249 -23.22 1.24 -1.94
C ALA A 249 -23.12 0.86 -0.45
N PHE A 250 -23.64 -0.32 -0.09
CA PHE A 250 -23.61 -0.79 1.29
C PHE A 250 -22.19 -1.16 1.75
N TYR A 251 -21.37 -1.72 0.85
CA TYR A 251 -19.94 -1.94 1.14
C TYR A 251 -19.23 -0.65 1.54
N ARG A 252 -19.45 0.44 0.79
CA ARG A 252 -18.88 1.76 1.13
C ARG A 252 -19.42 2.30 2.45
N GLU A 253 -20.71 2.13 2.72
CA GLU A 253 -21.32 2.58 3.99
C GLU A 253 -20.65 1.93 5.21
N LEU A 254 -20.32 0.63 5.10
CA LEU A 254 -19.71 -0.15 6.18
C LEU A 254 -18.22 0.17 6.38
N PHE A 255 -17.45 0.26 5.29
CA PHE A 255 -15.99 0.21 5.38
C PHE A 255 -15.29 1.52 5.00
N MET A 256 -15.90 2.36 4.16
CA MET A 256 -15.22 3.56 3.69
C MET A 256 -15.06 4.56 4.85
N SER A 257 -13.86 5.12 4.98
CA SER A 257 -13.57 6.02 6.09
C SER A 257 -14.37 7.33 6.02
N PRO A 258 -14.81 7.84 7.18
CA PRO A 258 -15.41 9.16 7.30
C PRO A 258 -14.42 10.34 7.14
N CYS A 259 -13.11 10.08 7.00
CA CYS A 259 -12.09 11.13 6.85
C CYS A 259 -12.08 12.14 8.02
N LEU A 260 -12.15 11.63 9.26
CA LEU A 260 -12.17 12.46 10.48
C LEU A 260 -10.81 13.08 10.79
N ALA A 261 -9.71 12.43 10.42
CA ALA A 261 -8.34 12.89 10.67
C ALA A 261 -7.57 13.04 9.36
N GLY A 262 -6.82 14.14 9.21
CA GLY A 262 -5.94 14.44 8.07
C GLY A 262 -6.39 15.62 7.19
N TRP A 263 -7.66 16.04 7.27
CA TRP A 263 -8.21 17.13 6.44
C TRP A 263 -9.07 18.08 7.27
N ASP A 264 -9.07 19.36 6.88
CA ASP A 264 -9.93 20.37 7.48
C ASP A 264 -11.40 20.21 7.07
N ARG A 265 -11.63 19.79 5.82
CA ARG A 265 -12.97 19.49 5.26
C ARG A 265 -13.11 18.00 4.96
N GLY A 266 -13.34 17.22 6.02
CA GLY A 266 -13.38 15.75 5.93
C GLY A 266 -14.40 15.20 4.94
N GLU A 267 -15.58 15.83 4.82
CA GLU A 267 -16.64 15.40 3.90
C GLU A 267 -16.24 15.54 2.43
N ASP A 268 -15.41 16.53 2.08
CA ASP A 268 -14.88 16.70 0.72
C ASP A 268 -13.96 15.53 0.36
N LYS A 269 -13.04 15.16 1.26
CA LYS A 269 -12.16 14.00 1.08
C LYS A 269 -12.96 12.69 1.03
N GLN A 270 -13.98 12.55 1.87
CA GLN A 270 -14.87 11.39 1.85
C GLN A 270 -15.59 11.25 0.48
N ARG A 271 -16.07 12.36 -0.10
CA ARG A 271 -16.65 12.36 -1.46
C ARG A 271 -15.63 11.99 -2.53
N TYR A 272 -14.38 12.45 -2.41
CA TYR A 272 -13.29 12.02 -3.28
C TYR A 272 -13.05 10.50 -3.17
N MET A 273 -13.04 9.93 -1.97
CA MET A 273 -12.88 8.49 -1.77
C MET A 273 -14.05 7.68 -2.34
N HIS A 274 -15.29 8.20 -2.22
CA HIS A 274 -16.45 7.62 -2.93
C HIS A 274 -16.22 7.54 -4.43
N LEU A 275 -15.72 8.61 -5.05
CA LEU A 275 -15.39 8.65 -6.48
C LEU A 275 -14.34 7.59 -6.82
N CYS A 276 -13.26 7.49 -6.05
CA CYS A 276 -12.21 6.49 -6.25
C CYS A 276 -12.78 5.05 -6.27
N HIS A 277 -13.63 4.70 -5.31
CA HIS A 277 -14.29 3.39 -5.27
C HIS A 277 -15.18 3.15 -6.51
N GLN A 278 -16.02 4.12 -6.86
CA GLN A 278 -16.92 4.01 -8.02
C GLN A 278 -16.15 3.82 -9.34
N VAL A 279 -15.05 4.55 -9.51
CA VAL A 279 -14.23 4.46 -10.73
C VAL A 279 -13.54 3.11 -10.83
N LEU A 280 -12.99 2.58 -9.73
CA LEU A 280 -12.35 1.26 -9.75
C LEU A 280 -13.35 0.12 -9.99
N SER A 281 -14.55 0.19 -9.39
CA SER A 281 -15.65 -0.73 -9.68
C SER A 281 -16.04 -0.71 -11.17
N ARG A 282 -16.19 0.49 -11.76
CA ARG A 282 -16.49 0.64 -13.20
C ARG A 282 -15.34 0.18 -14.09
N SER A 283 -14.11 0.48 -13.70
CA SER A 283 -12.91 0.09 -14.45
C SER A 283 -12.80 -1.43 -14.56
N GLN A 284 -13.09 -2.17 -13.47
CA GLN A 284 -13.08 -3.64 -13.53
C GLN A 284 -14.11 -4.22 -14.51
N LEU A 285 -15.27 -3.57 -14.69
CA LEU A 285 -16.23 -3.97 -15.73
C LEU A 285 -15.67 -3.71 -17.14
N ASN A 286 -15.01 -2.57 -17.35
CA ASN A 286 -14.36 -2.25 -18.63
C ASN A 286 -13.15 -3.16 -18.94
N ALA A 287 -12.49 -3.72 -17.92
CA ALA A 287 -11.44 -4.72 -18.09
C ALA A 287 -11.94 -5.98 -18.83
N VAL A 288 -13.18 -6.40 -18.59
CA VAL A 288 -13.78 -7.57 -19.26
C VAL A 288 -13.88 -7.37 -20.77
N LEU A 289 -14.25 -6.17 -21.21
CA LEU A 289 -14.33 -5.84 -22.65
C LEU A 289 -12.94 -5.94 -23.30
N LYS A 290 -11.90 -5.40 -22.65
CA LYS A 290 -10.51 -5.51 -23.13
C LYS A 290 -10.02 -6.95 -23.18
N LEU A 291 -10.41 -7.82 -22.25
CA LEU A 291 -10.06 -9.25 -22.27
C LEU A 291 -10.67 -9.97 -23.47
N ARG A 292 -11.90 -9.59 -23.86
CA ARG A 292 -12.54 -10.11 -25.07
C ARG A 292 -11.81 -9.64 -26.32
N GLU A 293 -11.49 -8.35 -26.42
CA GLU A 293 -10.72 -7.78 -27.54
C GLU A 293 -9.31 -8.40 -27.66
N ALA A 294 -8.65 -8.66 -26.53
CA ALA A 294 -7.36 -9.35 -26.49
C ALA A 294 -7.44 -10.83 -26.90
N GLY A 295 -8.63 -11.38 -27.11
CA GLY A 295 -8.86 -12.80 -27.40
C GLY A 295 -8.46 -13.72 -26.24
N VAL A 296 -8.50 -13.20 -25.00
CA VAL A 296 -8.30 -13.98 -23.77
C VAL A 296 -9.58 -14.71 -23.40
N ILE A 297 -10.71 -14.00 -23.46
CA ILE A 297 -12.05 -14.55 -23.35
C ILE A 297 -12.53 -14.89 -24.77
N ALA A 298 -12.70 -16.19 -25.04
CA ALA A 298 -13.04 -16.68 -26.39
C ALA A 298 -14.56 -16.81 -26.64
N ASN A 299 -15.35 -16.88 -25.57
CA ASN A 299 -16.81 -17.12 -25.63
C ASN A 299 -17.57 -15.97 -24.99
N ASN A 300 -18.83 -15.76 -25.36
CA ASN A 300 -19.71 -14.75 -24.74
C ASN A 300 -20.19 -15.15 -23.33
N VAL A 301 -19.75 -16.31 -22.81
CA VAL A 301 -20.01 -16.73 -21.43
C VAL A 301 -18.88 -16.19 -20.57
N VAL A 302 -19.19 -15.18 -19.77
CA VAL A 302 -18.27 -14.54 -18.82
C VAL A 302 -18.95 -14.51 -17.46
N VAL A 303 -18.21 -14.75 -16.39
CA VAL A 303 -18.70 -14.46 -15.05
C VAL A 303 -18.60 -12.96 -14.88
N LEU A 304 -19.74 -12.26 -14.94
CA LEU A 304 -19.75 -10.82 -14.67
C LEU A 304 -19.14 -10.58 -13.29
N PRO A 305 -18.09 -9.74 -13.19
CA PRO A 305 -17.54 -9.39 -11.89
C PRO A 305 -18.61 -8.66 -11.08
N ASN A 306 -18.54 -8.80 -9.76
CA ASN A 306 -19.42 -8.06 -8.87
C ASN A 306 -19.19 -6.55 -9.12
N PRO A 307 -20.25 -5.74 -9.26
CA PRO A 307 -20.10 -4.28 -9.34
C PRO A 307 -19.42 -3.65 -8.11
N SER A 308 -19.31 -4.37 -6.99
CA SER A 308 -18.57 -3.92 -5.81
C SER A 308 -17.13 -4.42 -5.82
N ASN A 309 -16.17 -3.51 -5.70
CA ASN A 309 -14.74 -3.81 -5.67
C ASN A 309 -14.10 -3.43 -4.32
N ALA A 310 -13.41 -4.40 -3.71
CA ALA A 310 -12.71 -4.23 -2.44
C ALA A 310 -11.21 -3.86 -2.61
N SER A 311 -10.74 -3.57 -3.82
CA SER A 311 -9.32 -3.41 -4.14
C SER A 311 -8.65 -2.25 -3.40
N LEU A 312 -9.40 -1.22 -3.00
CA LEU A 312 -8.89 -0.13 -2.16
C LEU A 312 -8.61 -0.56 -0.73
N ALA A 313 -9.05 -1.74 -0.30
CA ALA A 313 -8.63 -2.33 0.97
C ALA A 313 -7.32 -3.13 0.86
N ASN A 314 -6.65 -3.13 -0.31
CA ASN A 314 -5.29 -3.65 -0.42
C ASN A 314 -4.31 -2.63 0.14
N ASN A 315 -3.59 -3.00 1.19
CA ASN A 315 -2.64 -2.12 1.86
C ASN A 315 -1.23 -2.27 1.28
N GLY A 316 -0.47 -1.20 1.19
CA GLY A 316 0.94 -1.24 0.83
C GLY A 316 1.82 -0.33 1.67
N VAL A 317 3.08 -0.26 1.27
CA VAL A 317 4.06 0.66 1.82
C VAL A 317 4.52 1.60 0.71
N HIS A 318 4.46 2.89 0.97
CA HIS A 318 5.06 3.89 0.09
C HIS A 318 6.39 4.34 0.69
N LEU A 319 7.42 4.40 -0.16
CA LEU A 319 8.73 4.91 0.23
C LEU A 319 9.08 6.12 -0.63
N SER A 320 9.11 7.29 0.01
CA SER A 320 9.50 8.55 -0.60
C SER A 320 10.97 8.83 -0.35
N LEU A 321 11.68 9.21 -1.41
CA LEU A 321 13.06 9.70 -1.40
C LEU A 321 13.07 11.18 -1.75
N GLY A 322 13.86 11.97 -1.04
CA GLY A 322 14.11 13.38 -1.34
C GLY A 322 15.58 13.66 -1.62
N SER A 323 15.85 14.70 -2.41
CA SER A 323 17.19 15.25 -2.63
C SER A 323 17.26 16.66 -2.07
N ARG A 324 18.14 16.88 -1.09
CA ARG A 324 18.36 18.21 -0.48
C ARG A 324 18.89 19.22 -1.51
N ARG A 325 19.82 18.79 -2.36
CA ARG A 325 20.46 19.61 -3.40
C ARG A 325 19.46 20.00 -4.48
N LEU A 326 18.67 19.06 -5.01
CA LEU A 326 17.67 19.39 -6.03
C LEU A 326 16.58 20.30 -5.46
N THR A 327 16.16 20.03 -4.22
CA THR A 327 15.18 20.88 -3.52
C THR A 327 15.71 22.30 -3.35
N ALA A 328 16.96 22.47 -2.89
CA ALA A 328 17.60 23.78 -2.76
C ALA A 328 17.76 24.50 -4.10
N LEU A 329 18.17 23.79 -5.16
CA LEU A 329 18.29 24.34 -6.50
C LEU A 329 16.94 24.80 -7.06
N ARG A 330 15.87 24.04 -6.81
CA ARG A 330 14.51 24.35 -7.25
C ARG A 330 13.92 25.53 -6.49
N ALA A 331 14.19 25.62 -5.19
CA ALA A 331 13.78 26.74 -4.32
C ALA A 331 14.51 28.04 -4.67
N ALA A 332 15.78 27.96 -5.08
CA ALA A 332 16.57 29.13 -5.49
C ALA A 332 16.10 29.78 -6.81
N GLY A 333 15.18 29.16 -7.56
CA GLY A 333 14.58 29.75 -8.77
C GLY A 333 15.54 29.89 -9.97
N GLY A 334 16.63 29.11 -10.00
CA GLY A 334 17.67 29.16 -11.03
C GLY A 334 17.35 28.33 -12.29
N ALA A 335 18.40 27.76 -12.91
CA ALA A 335 18.32 27.00 -14.16
C ALA A 335 17.57 25.65 -14.07
N PHE A 336 17.17 25.22 -12.87
CA PHE A 336 16.39 24.00 -12.65
C PHE A 336 14.96 24.38 -12.23
N GLY A 337 14.08 24.56 -13.23
CA GLY A 337 12.68 24.90 -13.04
C GLY A 337 11.75 23.69 -13.12
N ALA A 338 10.43 23.93 -13.09
CA ALA A 338 9.42 22.87 -13.17
C ALA A 338 9.54 22.03 -14.45
N ARG A 339 9.96 22.64 -15.57
CA ARG A 339 10.14 21.93 -16.84
C ARG A 339 11.31 20.96 -16.76
N GLU A 340 12.43 21.38 -16.19
CA GLU A 340 13.62 20.55 -16.04
C GLU A 340 13.38 19.41 -15.04
N GLU A 341 12.72 19.72 -13.91
CA GLU A 341 12.28 18.73 -12.93
C GLU A 341 11.39 17.67 -13.56
N LYS A 342 10.37 18.08 -14.33
CA LYS A 342 9.47 17.16 -15.02
C LYS A 342 10.19 16.31 -16.08
N TYR A 343 11.01 16.95 -16.91
CA TYR A 343 11.74 16.27 -17.98
C TYR A 343 12.68 15.20 -17.42
N VAL A 344 13.50 15.55 -16.44
CA VAL A 344 14.44 14.58 -15.85
C VAL A 344 13.71 13.56 -14.99
N GLY A 345 12.71 13.99 -14.22
CA GLY A 345 11.91 13.13 -13.36
C GLY A 345 11.24 11.99 -14.12
N ASP A 346 10.56 12.30 -15.23
CA ASP A 346 9.91 11.29 -16.07
C ASP A 346 10.92 10.31 -16.68
N LEU A 347 12.09 10.78 -17.11
CA LEU A 347 13.15 9.92 -17.63
C LEU A 347 13.75 9.00 -16.57
N VAL A 348 13.95 9.51 -15.35
CA VAL A 348 14.41 8.71 -14.21
C VAL A 348 13.39 7.62 -13.89
N ILE A 349 12.09 7.96 -13.85
CA ILE A 349 11.03 6.96 -13.66
C ILE A 349 11.14 5.88 -14.74
N LYS A 350 11.19 6.23 -16.03
CA LYS A 350 11.36 5.27 -17.13
C LYS A 350 12.52 4.30 -16.94
N ILE A 351 13.66 4.78 -16.45
CA ILE A 351 14.83 3.94 -16.17
C ILE A 351 14.51 3.01 -14.99
N VAL A 352 14.04 3.57 -13.86
CA VAL A 352 13.72 2.83 -12.63
C VAL A 352 12.68 1.73 -12.86
N GLU A 353 11.69 1.97 -13.73
CA GLU A 353 10.66 0.98 -14.11
C GLU A 353 11.28 -0.37 -14.57
N HIS A 354 12.48 -0.36 -15.16
CA HIS A 354 13.18 -1.58 -15.58
C HIS A 354 13.75 -2.40 -14.42
N PHE A 355 14.05 -1.74 -13.29
CA PHE A 355 14.66 -2.32 -12.10
C PHE A 355 13.63 -2.80 -11.07
N LEU A 356 12.37 -2.37 -11.16
CA LEU A 356 11.29 -2.79 -10.25
C LEU A 356 11.16 -4.31 -10.05
N PRO A 357 11.43 -5.20 -11.04
CA PRO A 357 11.42 -6.65 -10.81
C PRO A 357 12.43 -7.15 -9.77
N LEU A 358 13.45 -6.36 -9.39
CA LEU A 358 14.39 -6.70 -8.33
C LEU A 358 13.75 -6.64 -6.93
N PHE A 359 12.67 -5.89 -6.75
CA PHE A 359 12.02 -5.73 -5.45
C PHE A 359 10.91 -6.75 -5.22
N VAL A 360 10.16 -7.08 -6.27
CA VAL A 360 8.98 -7.95 -6.20
C VAL A 360 9.36 -9.39 -5.87
N GLY A 361 8.83 -9.88 -4.77
CA GLY A 361 9.12 -11.18 -4.18
C GLY A 361 10.45 -11.22 -3.41
N ALA A 362 11.45 -10.43 -3.82
CA ALA A 362 12.77 -10.38 -3.18
C ALA A 362 12.70 -9.70 -1.81
N TYR A 363 12.14 -8.48 -1.76
CA TYR A 363 12.07 -7.67 -0.55
C TYR A 363 10.65 -7.47 -0.03
N SER A 364 9.65 -7.44 -0.90
CA SER A 364 8.24 -7.42 -0.48
C SER A 364 7.43 -8.42 -1.29
N ALA A 365 6.38 -8.95 -0.68
CA ALA A 365 5.50 -9.91 -1.32
C ALA A 365 4.10 -9.88 -0.70
N ALA A 366 3.15 -10.59 -1.30
CA ALA A 366 1.81 -10.80 -0.74
C ALA A 366 1.31 -12.20 -1.13
N PRO A 367 1.86 -13.27 -0.50
CA PRO A 367 1.56 -14.65 -0.90
C PRO A 367 0.06 -14.94 -0.85
N TYR A 368 -0.46 -15.60 -1.89
CA TYR A 368 -1.88 -15.91 -1.99
C TYR A 368 -2.13 -17.19 -2.79
N ARG A 369 -3.15 -17.96 -2.39
CA ARG A 369 -3.63 -19.12 -3.15
C ARG A 369 -4.90 -18.77 -3.90
N LEU A 370 -4.84 -18.88 -5.22
CA LEU A 370 -6.02 -18.87 -6.07
C LEU A 370 -6.57 -20.28 -6.19
N ALA A 371 -7.84 -20.46 -5.84
CA ALA A 371 -8.55 -21.70 -6.09
C ALA A 371 -8.82 -21.88 -7.59
N PHE A 372 -9.23 -23.08 -8.01
CA PHE A 372 -9.54 -23.33 -9.42
C PHE A 372 -10.74 -22.47 -9.88
N GLU A 373 -11.78 -22.39 -9.05
CA GLU A 373 -13.00 -21.61 -9.28
C GLU A 373 -12.78 -20.10 -9.30
N ASP A 374 -11.65 -19.60 -8.78
CA ASP A 374 -11.29 -18.18 -8.81
C ASP A 374 -10.33 -17.85 -9.94
N PHE A 375 -9.84 -18.86 -10.67
CA PHE A 375 -8.88 -18.72 -11.77
C PHE A 375 -9.52 -18.34 -13.12
N HIS A 376 -10.62 -17.57 -13.06
CA HIS A 376 -11.25 -16.96 -14.23
C HIS A 376 -10.39 -15.80 -14.74
N PRO A 377 -10.20 -15.61 -16.06
CA PRO A 377 -9.33 -14.56 -16.57
C PRO A 377 -9.74 -13.15 -16.11
N GLU A 378 -11.04 -12.86 -16.02
CA GLU A 378 -11.59 -11.59 -15.54
C GLU A 378 -11.32 -11.31 -14.06
N ARG A 379 -11.10 -12.35 -13.25
CA ARG A 379 -10.71 -12.21 -11.83
C ARG A 379 -9.20 -12.22 -11.68
N ALA A 380 -8.53 -13.19 -12.29
CA ALA A 380 -7.09 -13.41 -12.14
C ALA A 380 -6.25 -12.30 -12.78
N LEU A 381 -6.65 -11.79 -13.95
CA LEU A 381 -5.93 -10.69 -14.61
C LEU A 381 -6.37 -9.32 -14.07
N GLY A 382 -7.52 -9.24 -13.40
CA GLY A 382 -8.03 -8.04 -12.73
C GLY A 382 -7.78 -6.76 -13.51
N PHE A 383 -7.10 -5.81 -12.86
CA PHE A 383 -6.76 -4.52 -13.45
C PHE A 383 -5.63 -4.56 -14.48
N MET A 384 -4.88 -5.65 -14.62
CA MET A 384 -3.70 -5.71 -15.50
C MET A 384 -4.02 -5.41 -16.96
N THR A 385 -5.27 -5.59 -17.37
CA THR A 385 -5.82 -5.22 -18.69
C THR A 385 -5.81 -3.72 -18.97
N HIS A 386 -5.65 -2.90 -17.93
CA HIS A 386 -5.48 -1.45 -18.00
C HIS A 386 -4.03 -1.01 -17.73
N GLN A 387 -3.17 -1.96 -17.36
CA GLN A 387 -1.77 -1.72 -16.97
C GLN A 387 -0.77 -2.25 -18.02
N LEU A 388 -1.24 -3.13 -18.91
CA LEU A 388 -0.47 -3.75 -19.99
C LEU A 388 -1.26 -3.75 -21.30
N ASP A 389 -0.54 -3.71 -22.41
CA ASP A 389 -1.09 -3.81 -23.76
C ASP A 389 -1.70 -5.20 -23.99
N TYR A 390 -2.74 -5.27 -24.82
CA TYR A 390 -3.48 -6.51 -25.12
C TYR A 390 -2.56 -7.65 -25.59
N THR A 391 -1.48 -7.33 -26.31
CA THR A 391 -0.49 -8.30 -26.79
C THR A 391 0.18 -8.99 -25.61
N HIS A 392 0.68 -8.20 -24.66
CA HIS A 392 1.42 -8.69 -23.50
C HIS A 392 0.50 -9.33 -22.47
N VAL A 393 -0.71 -8.81 -22.25
CA VAL A 393 -1.73 -9.45 -21.40
C VAL A 393 -2.01 -10.87 -21.88
N ARG A 394 -2.24 -11.05 -23.19
CA ARG A 394 -2.47 -12.38 -23.78
C ARG A 394 -1.27 -13.31 -23.64
N MET A 395 -0.06 -12.79 -23.87
CA MET A 395 1.17 -13.58 -23.72
C MET A 395 1.37 -14.03 -22.27
N LEU A 396 1.16 -13.11 -21.32
CA LEU A 396 1.29 -13.33 -19.90
C LEU A 396 0.26 -14.35 -19.39
N TRP A 397 -1.02 -14.18 -19.74
CA TRP A 397 -2.08 -15.11 -19.37
C TRP A 397 -1.79 -16.53 -19.83
N ARG A 398 -1.32 -16.69 -21.07
CA ARG A 398 -0.93 -18.01 -21.60
C ARG A 398 0.23 -18.64 -20.81
N ARG A 399 1.18 -17.83 -20.33
CA ARG A 399 2.27 -18.31 -19.47
C ARG A 399 1.77 -18.68 -18.08
N TRP A 400 0.85 -17.89 -17.54
CA TRP A 400 0.25 -18.15 -16.23
C TRP A 400 -0.58 -19.43 -16.22
N ARG A 401 -1.45 -19.64 -17.22
CA ARG A 401 -2.16 -20.92 -17.40
C ARG A 401 -1.23 -22.12 -17.46
N LYS A 402 -0.07 -21.97 -18.10
CA LYS A 402 0.94 -23.04 -18.16
C LYS A 402 1.60 -23.27 -16.78
N LYS A 403 1.86 -22.20 -16.02
CA LYS A 403 2.40 -22.27 -14.65
C LYS A 403 1.44 -22.98 -13.70
N ALA A 404 0.15 -22.60 -13.72
CA ALA A 404 -0.90 -23.21 -12.90
C ALA A 404 -1.12 -24.70 -13.19
N ASN A 405 -0.67 -25.18 -14.36
CA ASN A 405 -0.71 -26.58 -14.78
C ASN A 405 -2.11 -27.25 -14.68
N LEU A 406 -3.16 -26.47 -14.93
CA LEU A 406 -4.54 -26.93 -14.90
C LEU A 406 -4.86 -27.70 -16.20
N ARG A 407 -4.88 -29.03 -16.14
CA ARG A 407 -5.11 -29.88 -17.32
C ARG A 407 -6.08 -31.02 -17.04
N VAL A 408 -6.91 -31.30 -18.04
CA VAL A 408 -7.80 -32.47 -18.08
C VAL A 408 -7.55 -33.17 -19.41
N PHE A 409 -7.24 -34.48 -19.36
CA PHE A 409 -6.85 -35.28 -20.54
C PHE A 409 -5.78 -34.60 -21.43
N GLY A 410 -4.77 -33.98 -20.80
CA GLY A 410 -3.67 -33.28 -21.48
C GLY A 410 -4.02 -31.90 -22.06
N ARG A 411 -5.29 -31.48 -22.01
CA ARG A 411 -5.75 -30.16 -22.50
C ARG A 411 -5.84 -29.16 -21.35
N PRO A 412 -5.34 -27.92 -21.53
CA PRO A 412 -5.38 -26.91 -20.49
C PRO A 412 -6.82 -26.40 -20.28
N ILE A 413 -7.32 -26.48 -19.06
CA ILE A 413 -8.65 -26.02 -18.67
C ILE A 413 -8.55 -24.83 -17.73
N THR A 414 -9.42 -23.84 -17.93
CA THR A 414 -9.70 -22.76 -16.98
C THR A 414 -11.14 -22.92 -16.54
N PRO A 415 -11.52 -22.41 -15.37
CA PRO A 415 -12.94 -22.36 -15.00
C PRO A 415 -13.72 -21.60 -16.09
N PHE A 416 -14.99 -21.96 -16.27
CA PHE A 416 -15.78 -21.53 -17.44
C PHE A 416 -17.28 -21.38 -17.14
N GLY A 417 -17.72 -21.69 -15.92
CA GLY A 417 -19.13 -21.69 -15.58
C GLY A 417 -19.42 -21.08 -14.22
N PRO A 418 -20.64 -21.30 -13.70
CA PRO A 418 -20.99 -20.94 -12.34
C PRO A 418 -20.11 -21.70 -11.33
N VAL A 419 -19.90 -21.11 -10.15
CA VAL A 419 -19.00 -21.63 -9.11
C VAL A 419 -19.30 -23.08 -8.72
N TRP A 420 -20.57 -23.50 -8.68
CA TRP A 420 -20.93 -24.89 -8.34
C TRP A 420 -20.43 -25.90 -9.39
N LEU A 421 -20.45 -25.53 -10.68
CA LEU A 421 -19.97 -26.37 -11.78
C LEU A 421 -18.44 -26.44 -11.74
N ASP A 422 -17.79 -25.30 -11.57
CA ASP A 422 -16.33 -25.25 -11.44
C ASP A 422 -15.84 -26.06 -10.22
N ARG A 423 -16.59 -26.04 -9.10
CA ARG A 423 -16.31 -26.88 -7.93
C ARG A 423 -16.47 -28.37 -8.23
N ALA A 424 -17.46 -28.78 -9.00
CA ALA A 424 -17.63 -30.18 -9.42
C ALA A 424 -16.47 -30.64 -10.32
N VAL A 425 -16.08 -29.81 -11.30
CA VAL A 425 -14.92 -30.06 -12.17
C VAL A 425 -13.63 -30.14 -11.35
N ARG A 426 -13.46 -29.23 -10.38
CA ARG A 426 -12.33 -29.23 -9.45
C ARG A 426 -12.20 -30.56 -8.71
N LEU A 427 -13.30 -31.04 -8.13
CA LEU A 427 -13.35 -32.30 -7.40
C LEU A 427 -13.10 -33.50 -8.30
N GLY A 428 -13.74 -33.55 -9.48
CA GLY A 428 -13.63 -34.67 -10.42
C GLY A 428 -12.22 -34.83 -11.02
N PHE A 429 -11.47 -33.75 -11.17
CA PHE A 429 -10.15 -33.76 -11.81
C PHE A 429 -8.98 -33.32 -10.90
N GLY A 430 -9.23 -33.08 -9.62
CA GLY A 430 -8.20 -32.69 -8.65
C GLY A 430 -7.48 -31.37 -8.95
N LEU A 431 -8.17 -30.42 -9.58
CA LEU A 431 -7.59 -29.14 -9.99
C LEU A 431 -7.40 -28.23 -8.76
N ARG A 432 -6.22 -27.63 -8.59
CA ARG A 432 -5.87 -26.89 -7.36
C ARG A 432 -5.79 -25.37 -7.49
N GLY A 433 -5.91 -24.84 -8.71
CA GLY A 433 -5.63 -23.43 -9.01
C GLY A 433 -4.12 -23.13 -9.05
N ASP A 434 -3.69 -21.99 -8.52
CA ASP A 434 -2.29 -21.54 -8.55
C ASP A 434 -1.83 -20.87 -7.24
N PHE A 435 -0.53 -20.78 -7.03
CA PHE A 435 0.09 -20.03 -5.94
C PHE A 435 0.76 -18.77 -6.48
N VAL A 436 0.37 -17.60 -5.98
CA VAL A 436 0.86 -16.30 -6.44
C VAL A 436 1.78 -15.69 -5.37
N PRO A 437 3.06 -15.41 -5.68
CA PRO A 437 4.00 -14.79 -4.74
C PRO A 437 3.56 -13.41 -4.24
N ASP A 438 3.03 -12.57 -5.13
CA ASP A 438 2.52 -11.25 -4.77
C ASP A 438 1.20 -10.96 -5.49
N TRP A 439 0.09 -11.19 -4.77
CA TRP A 439 -1.27 -11.03 -5.29
C TRP A 439 -1.75 -9.58 -5.24
N ARG A 440 -1.26 -8.77 -4.31
CA ARG A 440 -1.62 -7.35 -4.22
C ARG A 440 -1.38 -6.64 -5.54
N LEU A 441 -0.22 -6.88 -6.16
CA LEU A 441 0.16 -6.24 -7.42
C LEU A 441 -0.70 -6.64 -8.63
N THR A 442 -1.51 -7.70 -8.52
CA THR A 442 -2.48 -8.11 -9.54
C THR A 442 -3.91 -7.69 -9.20
N ASP A 443 -4.23 -7.63 -7.91
CA ASP A 443 -5.57 -7.34 -7.37
C ASP A 443 -5.82 -5.84 -7.14
N TYR A 444 -4.77 -5.03 -7.19
CA TYR A 444 -4.80 -3.58 -7.06
C TYR A 444 -4.48 -2.87 -8.38
N PHE A 445 -5.07 -1.68 -8.58
CA PHE A 445 -4.78 -0.86 -9.75
C PHE A 445 -3.46 -0.09 -9.56
N ALA A 446 -2.35 -0.83 -9.67
CA ALA A 446 -1.03 -0.33 -9.30
C ALA A 446 -0.43 0.68 -10.30
N TRP A 447 -0.74 0.53 -11.60
CA TRP A 447 0.08 1.15 -12.64
C TRP A 447 -0.65 1.40 -13.97
N VAL A 448 -1.13 2.63 -14.19
CA VAL A 448 -1.89 2.95 -15.40
C VAL A 448 -1.02 2.96 -16.67
N MET A 449 -1.58 2.47 -17.77
CA MET A 449 -0.92 2.47 -19.08
C MET A 449 -1.17 3.77 -19.84
N SER A 450 -0.15 4.25 -20.55
CA SER A 450 -0.25 5.37 -21.51
C SER A 450 -1.23 5.08 -22.65
N THR A 451 -1.76 6.14 -23.27
CA THR A 451 -2.48 6.05 -24.56
C THR A 451 -1.56 6.42 -25.72
N GLU A 452 -2.00 6.21 -26.98
CA GLU A 452 -1.20 6.60 -28.16
C GLU A 452 -0.94 8.12 -28.24
N ARG A 453 -1.79 8.95 -27.62
CA ARG A 453 -1.70 10.43 -27.66
C ARG A 453 -1.34 11.05 -26.32
N GLY A 454 -1.55 10.34 -25.22
CA GLY A 454 -1.30 10.77 -23.85
C GLY A 454 -0.25 9.87 -23.19
N PRO A 455 1.05 10.10 -23.43
CA PRO A 455 2.11 9.40 -22.72
C PRO A 455 2.21 9.86 -21.25
N ALA A 456 2.41 8.93 -20.33
CA ALA A 456 2.52 9.23 -18.90
C ALA A 456 3.84 9.93 -18.52
N LEU A 457 4.92 9.67 -19.27
CA LEU A 457 6.31 9.95 -18.88
C LEU A 457 7.14 10.58 -20.03
N ASP A 458 6.51 11.40 -20.87
CA ASP A 458 7.19 12.05 -21.99
C ASP A 458 8.10 13.24 -21.60
N GLY A 459 8.10 13.65 -20.32
CA GLY A 459 8.91 14.76 -19.81
C GLY A 459 8.34 16.14 -20.11
N THR A 460 7.12 16.22 -20.66
CA THR A 460 6.45 17.48 -20.92
C THR A 460 5.49 17.85 -19.77
N LEU A 461 5.32 19.16 -19.54
CA LEU A 461 4.37 19.64 -18.56
C LEU A 461 2.94 19.29 -18.99
N GLY A 462 2.08 18.94 -18.04
CA GLY A 462 0.68 18.61 -18.29
C GLY A 462 0.44 17.21 -18.88
N ASN A 463 1.45 16.35 -18.97
CA ASN A 463 1.31 15.04 -19.63
C ASN A 463 0.38 14.08 -18.88
N VAL A 464 0.44 14.09 -17.54
CA VAL A 464 -0.45 13.34 -16.66
C VAL A 464 -1.90 13.78 -16.84
N GLU A 465 -2.16 15.08 -16.94
CA GLU A 465 -3.51 15.65 -17.13
C GLU A 465 -4.11 15.23 -18.47
N ARG A 466 -3.29 15.24 -19.54
CA ARG A 466 -3.72 14.76 -20.86
C ARG A 466 -4.04 13.26 -20.84
N LEU A 467 -3.19 12.44 -20.22
CA LEU A 467 -3.47 11.01 -20.06
C LEU A 467 -4.74 10.77 -19.22
N LYS A 468 -4.93 11.50 -18.13
CA LYS A 468 -6.15 11.41 -17.30
C LYS A 468 -7.41 11.74 -18.10
N ALA A 469 -7.37 12.78 -18.94
CA ALA A 469 -8.48 13.13 -19.83
C ALA A 469 -8.78 12.02 -20.84
N ASP A 470 -7.74 11.45 -21.49
CA ASP A 470 -7.89 10.33 -22.43
C ASP A 470 -8.51 9.09 -21.75
N LEU A 471 -8.00 8.71 -20.57
CA LEU A 471 -8.52 7.56 -19.82
C LEU A 471 -9.94 7.80 -19.29
N GLY A 472 -10.27 9.05 -18.98
CA GLY A 472 -11.62 9.51 -18.68
C GLY A 472 -12.58 9.26 -19.84
N ALA A 473 -12.18 9.65 -21.06
CA ALA A 473 -12.97 9.40 -22.27
C ALA A 473 -13.14 7.90 -22.55
N LEU A 474 -12.17 7.07 -22.18
CA LEU A 474 -12.25 5.61 -22.28
C LEU A 474 -13.08 4.95 -21.14
N GLY A 475 -13.53 5.73 -20.16
CA GLY A 475 -14.25 5.23 -18.98
C GLY A 475 -13.41 4.35 -18.04
N VAL A 476 -12.07 4.40 -18.16
CA VAL A 476 -11.14 3.61 -17.34
C VAL A 476 -10.75 4.36 -16.06
N PHE A 477 -10.76 5.70 -16.10
CA PHE A 477 -10.27 6.54 -15.02
C PHE A 477 -11.14 7.79 -14.87
N ASP A 478 -10.98 8.53 -13.76
CA ASP A 478 -11.60 9.85 -13.60
C ASP A 478 -10.52 10.94 -13.50
N PRO A 479 -10.64 12.05 -14.26
CA PRO A 479 -9.68 13.15 -14.21
C PRO A 479 -9.51 13.83 -12.84
N ALA A 480 -10.41 13.65 -11.88
CA ALA A 480 -10.21 14.14 -10.52
C ALA A 480 -9.23 13.25 -9.72
N MET A 481 -9.11 11.96 -10.05
CA MET A 481 -8.29 11.02 -9.29
C MET A 481 -6.78 11.25 -9.45
N SER A 482 -6.01 10.98 -8.40
CA SER A 482 -4.54 10.91 -8.49
C SER A 482 -4.09 9.75 -9.37
N ILE A 483 -3.14 9.99 -10.28
CA ILE A 483 -2.67 8.94 -11.20
C ILE A 483 -1.90 7.83 -10.46
N TYR A 484 -2.19 6.56 -10.82
CA TYR A 484 -1.51 5.40 -10.25
C TYR A 484 -0.26 5.03 -11.05
N LEU A 485 0.91 5.15 -10.41
CA LEU A 485 2.20 4.72 -10.92
C LEU A 485 2.95 3.95 -9.83
N ALA A 486 3.64 2.87 -10.21
CA ALA A 486 4.47 2.07 -9.31
C ALA A 486 5.69 2.84 -8.75
N TYR A 487 6.12 3.87 -9.49
CA TYR A 487 7.16 4.82 -9.11
C TYR A 487 6.75 6.22 -9.59
N ARG A 488 6.67 7.20 -8.70
CA ARG A 488 6.05 8.52 -8.95
C ARG A 488 7.02 9.66 -8.66
N LEU A 489 6.99 10.70 -9.47
CA LEU A 489 7.71 11.96 -9.22
C LEU A 489 7.01 12.71 -8.08
N ARG A 490 7.77 13.12 -7.07
CA ARG A 490 7.34 14.07 -6.04
C ARG A 490 7.84 15.45 -6.47
N GLU A 491 6.94 16.20 -7.11
CA GLU A 491 7.24 17.54 -7.64
C GLU A 491 7.32 18.57 -6.52
N PHE A 492 8.31 19.46 -6.59
CA PHE A 492 8.52 20.51 -5.60
C PHE A 492 7.29 21.39 -5.40
N SER A 493 6.59 21.74 -6.49
CA SER A 493 5.39 22.58 -6.43
C SER A 493 4.23 21.95 -5.63
N GLN A 494 4.17 20.63 -5.55
CA GLN A 494 3.10 19.91 -4.86
C GLN A 494 3.53 19.51 -3.44
N MET A 495 4.81 19.11 -3.29
CA MET A 495 5.29 18.46 -2.08
C MET A 495 6.20 19.34 -1.21
N GLY A 496 6.69 20.46 -1.75
CA GLY A 496 7.73 21.28 -1.11
C GLY A 496 9.16 20.71 -1.20
N PHE A 497 9.35 19.57 -1.87
CA PHE A 497 10.66 18.96 -2.12
C PHE A 497 10.72 18.25 -3.47
N CYS A 498 11.93 18.12 -4.03
CA CYS A 498 12.18 17.33 -5.23
C CYS A 498 12.51 15.89 -4.84
N GLY A 499 11.76 14.93 -5.37
CA GLY A 499 11.94 13.53 -4.98
C GLY A 499 11.18 12.53 -5.82
N PHE A 500 11.17 11.28 -5.34
CA PHE A 500 10.46 10.18 -5.96
C PHE A 500 9.81 9.30 -4.91
N GLU A 501 8.78 8.57 -5.29
CA GLU A 501 8.09 7.65 -4.41
C GLU A 501 7.90 6.29 -5.07
N GLY A 502 8.34 5.23 -4.39
CA GLY A 502 7.98 3.86 -4.73
C GLY A 502 6.67 3.45 -4.07
N ARG A 503 5.69 3.04 -4.88
CA ARG A 503 4.35 2.57 -4.43
C ARG A 503 4.12 1.07 -4.65
N HIS A 504 5.19 0.36 -5.04
CA HIS A 504 5.12 -1.03 -5.49
C HIS A 504 5.38 -2.05 -4.38
N TYR A 505 5.63 -1.60 -3.14
CA TYR A 505 5.86 -2.50 -2.02
C TYR A 505 4.55 -3.04 -1.45
N SER A 506 4.50 -4.35 -1.27
CA SER A 506 3.40 -5.06 -0.62
C SER A 506 3.72 -5.22 0.86
N LEU A 507 3.95 -6.44 1.34
CA LEU A 507 4.28 -6.74 2.74
C LEU A 507 5.76 -7.12 2.89
N PHE A 508 6.40 -6.62 3.94
CA PHE A 508 7.76 -6.99 4.34
C PHE A 508 7.74 -8.05 5.44
N HIS A 509 8.68 -8.99 5.41
CA HIS A 509 8.81 -9.97 6.49
C HIS A 509 9.51 -9.33 7.72
N GLY A 510 10.63 -8.66 7.54
CA GLY A 510 11.31 -7.85 8.57
C GLY A 510 11.46 -6.38 8.16
N LEU A 511 11.45 -5.46 9.12
CA LEU A 511 11.59 -4.04 8.83
C LEU A 511 13.04 -3.68 8.51
N ASP A 512 14.02 -4.18 9.28
CA ASP A 512 15.44 -3.89 9.01
C ASP A 512 15.97 -4.66 7.78
N GLU A 513 15.84 -5.99 7.80
CA GLU A 513 16.41 -6.87 6.77
C GLU A 513 15.74 -6.76 5.39
N ASP A 514 14.44 -6.46 5.33
CA ASP A 514 13.71 -6.39 4.07
C ASP A 514 13.36 -4.95 3.67
N PHE A 515 12.66 -4.20 4.54
CA PHE A 515 12.28 -2.81 4.22
C PHE A 515 13.49 -1.88 4.15
N GLY A 516 14.42 -1.96 5.10
CA GLY A 516 15.65 -1.16 5.08
C GLY A 516 16.50 -1.43 3.85
N ARG A 517 16.76 -2.71 3.53
CA ARG A 517 17.51 -3.10 2.32
C ARG A 517 16.80 -2.70 1.01
N ALA A 518 15.46 -2.76 0.97
CA ALA A 518 14.69 -2.26 -0.15
C ALA A 518 14.85 -0.75 -0.32
N ALA A 519 14.85 0.01 0.77
CA ALA A 519 15.04 1.45 0.73
C ALA A 519 16.44 1.84 0.23
N ASP A 520 17.47 1.14 0.67
CA ASP A 520 18.84 1.30 0.16
C ASP A 520 18.92 1.01 -1.34
N LEU A 521 18.32 -0.10 -1.79
CA LEU A 521 18.34 -0.47 -3.21
C LEU A 521 17.54 0.52 -4.06
N GLN A 522 16.39 1.02 -3.58
CA GLN A 522 15.63 2.06 -4.26
C GLN A 522 16.46 3.33 -4.41
N CYS A 523 17.14 3.75 -3.34
CA CYS A 523 18.02 4.91 -3.35
C CYS A 523 19.17 4.74 -4.37
N LEU A 524 19.85 3.59 -4.35
CA LEU A 524 20.93 3.26 -5.29
C LEU A 524 20.47 3.29 -6.75
N VAL A 525 19.35 2.63 -7.05
CA VAL A 525 18.79 2.58 -8.42
C VAL A 525 18.36 3.98 -8.88
N THR A 526 17.83 4.80 -7.99
CA THR A 526 17.45 6.20 -8.28
C THR A 526 18.68 7.04 -8.60
N ALA A 527 19.73 6.96 -7.78
CA ALA A 527 21.00 7.65 -8.02
C ALA A 527 21.66 7.18 -9.32
N LEU A 528 21.65 5.88 -9.62
CA LEU A 528 22.16 5.33 -10.87
C LEU A 528 21.36 5.81 -12.09
N ALA A 529 20.04 5.87 -12.00
CA ALA A 529 19.19 6.42 -13.05
C ALA A 529 19.52 7.89 -13.31
N TRP A 530 19.68 8.70 -12.26
CA TRP A 530 20.13 10.09 -12.37
C TRP A 530 21.49 10.22 -13.04
N ARG A 531 22.46 9.38 -12.66
CA ARG A 531 23.77 9.34 -13.31
C ARG A 531 23.66 9.11 -14.81
N TYR A 532 22.86 8.13 -15.25
CA TYR A 532 22.68 7.86 -16.68
C TYR A 532 22.08 9.06 -17.43
N VAL A 533 21.17 9.80 -16.80
CA VAL A 533 20.58 11.01 -17.39
C VAL A 533 21.61 12.15 -17.46
N MET A 534 22.32 12.42 -16.36
CA MET A 534 23.32 13.49 -16.29
C MET A 534 24.48 13.29 -17.26
N GLU A 535 24.92 12.04 -17.44
CA GLU A 535 25.96 11.67 -18.40
C GLU A 535 25.44 11.61 -19.86
N GLY A 536 24.13 11.79 -20.07
CA GLY A 536 23.50 11.72 -21.39
C GLY A 536 23.51 10.32 -22.02
N LYS A 537 23.79 9.27 -21.23
CA LYS A 537 23.84 7.86 -21.66
C LYS A 537 22.46 7.28 -22.00
N VAL A 538 21.41 7.87 -21.41
CA VAL A 538 20.00 7.52 -21.66
C VAL A 538 19.22 8.82 -21.85
N ARG A 539 18.37 8.87 -22.88
CA ARG A 539 17.47 9.97 -23.21
C ARG A 539 16.05 9.45 -23.39
N HIS A 540 15.04 10.33 -23.43
CA HIS A 540 13.65 9.93 -23.71
C HIS A 540 13.51 9.10 -24.99
N ALA A 541 14.29 9.42 -26.04
CA ALA A 541 14.27 8.66 -27.29
C ALA A 541 14.80 7.22 -27.17
N ASP A 542 15.57 6.89 -26.14
CA ASP A 542 16.04 5.53 -25.89
C ASP A 542 14.98 4.65 -25.21
N ILE A 543 13.96 5.27 -24.59
CA ILE A 543 12.82 4.61 -23.94
C ILE A 543 11.52 5.31 -24.39
N PRO A 544 11.02 5.01 -25.61
CA PRO A 544 9.83 5.66 -26.15
C PRO A 544 8.56 5.35 -25.35
N ASP A 545 7.58 6.25 -25.43
CA ASP A 545 6.34 6.23 -24.63
C ASP A 545 5.15 5.49 -25.27
N ARG A 546 5.38 4.71 -26.34
CA ARG A 546 4.28 3.98 -26.97
C ARG A 546 3.73 2.92 -26.01
N PRO A 547 2.40 2.71 -25.94
CA PRO A 547 1.79 1.73 -25.02
C PRO A 547 2.38 0.33 -25.15
N GLU A 548 2.68 -0.11 -26.38
CA GLU A 548 3.33 -1.39 -26.64
C GLU A 548 4.72 -1.51 -25.99
N ILE A 549 5.55 -0.46 -26.08
CA ILE A 549 6.93 -0.41 -25.55
C ILE A 549 6.93 -0.27 -24.03
N GLU A 550 5.98 0.50 -23.50
CA GLU A 550 5.70 0.59 -22.08
C GLU A 550 5.31 -0.77 -21.50
N SER A 551 4.38 -1.43 -22.16
CA SER A 551 3.98 -2.78 -21.78
C SER A 551 5.12 -3.80 -21.91
N GLU A 552 6.04 -3.65 -22.88
CA GLU A 552 7.20 -4.54 -23.03
C GLU A 552 8.07 -4.55 -21.77
N ARG A 553 8.38 -3.37 -21.21
CA ARG A 553 9.21 -3.25 -19.99
C ARG A 553 8.43 -3.58 -18.72
N ARG A 554 7.14 -3.23 -18.64
CA ARG A 554 6.31 -3.45 -17.44
C ARG A 554 5.86 -4.89 -17.24
N GLN A 555 5.72 -5.70 -18.29
CA GLN A 555 5.30 -7.11 -18.14
C GLN A 555 6.25 -7.91 -17.25
N VAL A 556 7.52 -7.50 -17.14
CA VAL A 556 8.53 -8.21 -16.34
C VAL A 556 8.20 -8.12 -14.87
N PHE A 557 7.72 -6.94 -14.43
CA PHE A 557 7.28 -6.64 -13.07
C PHE A 557 6.05 -7.48 -12.68
N PHE A 558 4.99 -7.46 -13.49
CA PHE A 558 3.82 -8.30 -13.20
C PHE A 558 4.13 -9.79 -13.34
N GLY A 559 5.01 -10.15 -14.28
CA GLY A 559 5.46 -11.52 -14.43
C GLY A 559 6.23 -12.01 -13.20
N ALA A 560 7.00 -11.12 -12.56
CA ALA A 560 7.66 -11.35 -11.29
C ALA A 560 6.66 -11.56 -10.14
N ALA A 561 5.66 -10.67 -10.02
CA ALA A 561 4.60 -10.75 -9.01
C ALA A 561 3.81 -12.05 -9.08
N ILE A 562 3.42 -12.45 -10.30
CA ILE A 562 2.70 -13.70 -10.54
C ILE A 562 3.61 -14.93 -10.39
N GLY A 563 4.92 -14.77 -10.53
CA GLY A 563 5.87 -15.89 -10.53
C GLY A 563 5.88 -16.68 -11.84
N VAL A 564 5.59 -16.05 -12.99
CA VAL A 564 5.79 -16.70 -14.29
C VAL A 564 7.29 -16.74 -14.65
N PRO A 565 7.80 -17.86 -15.18
CA PRO A 565 9.25 -18.02 -15.34
C PRO A 565 9.84 -17.27 -16.54
N THR A 566 9.01 -16.85 -17.51
CA THR A 566 9.48 -16.25 -18.76
C THR A 566 8.51 -15.22 -19.29
N PHE A 567 9.03 -14.19 -19.94
CA PHE A 567 8.28 -13.14 -20.65
C PHE A 567 8.82 -12.98 -22.10
N PHE A 568 8.24 -12.06 -22.87
CA PHE A 568 8.56 -11.88 -24.29
C PHE A 568 8.83 -10.42 -24.65
N VAL A 569 9.89 -10.17 -25.42
CA VAL A 569 10.25 -8.84 -25.93
C VAL A 569 10.39 -8.93 -27.45
N SER A 570 10.02 -7.90 -28.18
CA SER A 570 10.26 -7.78 -29.62
C SER A 570 11.76 -7.86 -29.93
N ARG A 571 12.12 -8.60 -30.98
CA ARG A 571 13.50 -8.63 -31.51
C ARG A 571 13.95 -7.26 -32.01
N GLU A 572 13.00 -6.42 -32.41
CA GLU A 572 13.23 -5.07 -32.93
C GLU A 572 12.73 -3.99 -31.96
N THR A 573 12.69 -4.29 -30.66
CA THR A 573 12.25 -3.34 -29.64
C THR A 573 12.97 -2.00 -29.80
N LYS A 574 12.20 -0.91 -29.77
CA LYS A 574 12.74 0.45 -29.84
C LYS A 574 13.23 0.96 -28.48
N ASN A 575 12.96 0.21 -27.41
CA ASN A 575 13.54 0.47 -26.10
C ASN A 575 15.00 -0.02 -26.08
N ARG A 576 15.90 0.92 -26.40
CA ARG A 576 17.34 0.66 -26.47
C ARG A 576 17.92 0.32 -25.11
N PHE A 577 17.37 0.90 -24.03
CA PHE A 577 17.82 0.61 -22.68
C PHE A 577 17.49 -0.84 -22.28
N LEU A 578 16.27 -1.30 -22.55
CA LEU A 578 15.88 -2.71 -22.40
C LEU A 578 16.79 -3.62 -23.25
N GLY A 579 17.10 -3.24 -24.48
CA GLY A 579 18.05 -3.97 -25.32
C GLY A 579 19.43 -4.16 -24.68
N ARG A 580 19.97 -3.12 -24.02
CA ARG A 580 21.25 -3.20 -23.27
C ARG A 580 21.17 -4.15 -22.09
N ILE A 581 20.05 -4.19 -21.36
CA ILE A 581 19.83 -5.13 -20.26
C ILE A 581 19.76 -6.56 -20.80
N LEU A 582 19.01 -6.78 -21.88
CA LEU A 582 18.84 -8.11 -22.49
C LEU A 582 20.15 -8.66 -23.07
N ALA A 583 21.07 -7.81 -23.51
CA ALA A 583 22.40 -8.23 -23.96
C ALA A 583 23.25 -8.85 -22.83
N LEU A 584 22.92 -8.57 -21.56
CA LEU A 584 23.57 -9.17 -20.39
C LEU A 584 22.87 -10.45 -19.90
N ALA A 585 21.70 -10.81 -20.46
CA ALA A 585 20.91 -11.95 -20.01
C ALA A 585 21.30 -13.23 -20.76
N GLU A 586 21.80 -14.24 -20.03
CA GLU A 586 22.32 -15.48 -20.64
C GLU A 586 21.23 -16.35 -21.31
N ARG A 587 20.03 -16.43 -20.73
CA ARG A 587 18.94 -17.29 -21.26
C ARG A 587 17.86 -16.50 -21.99
N ALA A 588 18.29 -15.73 -22.99
CA ALA A 588 17.42 -15.08 -23.97
C ALA A 588 17.46 -15.86 -25.30
N ARG A 589 16.30 -16.27 -25.82
CA ARG A 589 16.25 -17.02 -27.10
C ARG A 589 15.06 -16.65 -27.96
N ALA A 590 15.19 -16.79 -29.27
CA ALA A 590 14.07 -16.59 -30.19
C ALA A 590 12.87 -17.48 -29.80
N SER A 591 11.67 -16.89 -29.79
CA SER A 591 10.44 -17.59 -29.50
C SER A 591 9.95 -18.35 -30.74
N ARG A 592 9.80 -19.67 -30.63
CA ARG A 592 9.17 -20.49 -31.68
C ARG A 592 7.66 -20.21 -31.82
N ARG A 593 7.01 -19.71 -30.75
CA ARG A 593 5.56 -19.53 -30.70
C ARG A 593 5.11 -18.12 -31.10
N TYR A 594 5.96 -17.13 -30.85
CA TYR A 594 5.73 -15.74 -31.21
C TYR A 594 6.89 -15.32 -32.13
N PRO A 595 6.76 -15.56 -33.45
CA PRO A 595 7.75 -15.10 -34.41
C PRO A 595 8.01 -13.60 -34.24
N GLY A 596 9.28 -13.19 -34.32
CA GLY A 596 9.67 -11.80 -34.07
C GLY A 596 9.88 -11.44 -32.59
N SER A 597 9.65 -12.35 -31.64
CA SER A 597 9.91 -12.10 -30.20
C SER A 597 11.08 -12.93 -29.66
N VAL A 598 11.79 -12.37 -28.69
CA VAL A 598 12.76 -13.03 -27.80
C VAL A 598 12.03 -13.46 -26.53
N ARG A 599 12.16 -14.73 -26.16
CA ARG A 599 11.72 -15.25 -24.86
C ARG A 599 12.87 -15.11 -23.86
N VAL A 600 12.58 -14.47 -22.73
CA VAL A 600 13.56 -14.17 -21.69
C VAL A 600 13.11 -14.81 -20.38
N HIS A 601 14.04 -15.38 -19.62
CA HIS A 601 13.77 -15.89 -18.27
C HIS A 601 13.75 -14.74 -17.26
N ASN A 602 12.73 -14.73 -16.39
CA ASN A 602 12.52 -13.62 -15.45
C ASN A 602 13.68 -13.49 -14.45
N LEU A 603 14.21 -14.61 -13.95
CA LEU A 603 15.38 -14.64 -13.07
C LEU A 603 16.66 -14.15 -13.77
N GLU A 604 16.90 -14.55 -15.03
CA GLU A 604 18.08 -14.09 -15.77
C GLU A 604 18.03 -12.60 -16.07
N TYR A 605 16.85 -12.04 -16.29
CA TYR A 605 16.69 -10.60 -16.43
C TYR A 605 17.07 -9.87 -15.12
N ARG A 606 16.67 -10.40 -13.96
CA ARG A 606 17.06 -9.83 -12.66
C ARG A 606 18.56 -9.94 -12.40
N ARG A 607 19.19 -11.07 -12.75
CA ARG A 607 20.65 -11.23 -12.69
C ARG A 607 21.37 -10.26 -13.62
N ALA A 608 20.85 -10.03 -14.82
CA ALA A 608 21.37 -9.03 -15.76
C ALA A 608 21.31 -7.60 -15.18
N LEU A 609 20.22 -7.24 -14.49
CA LEU A 609 20.12 -5.95 -13.79
C LEU A 609 21.13 -5.86 -12.63
N LEU A 610 21.29 -6.90 -11.83
CA LEU A 610 22.30 -6.94 -10.76
C LEU A 610 23.72 -6.77 -11.32
N HIS A 611 24.03 -7.45 -12.43
CA HIS A 611 25.30 -7.29 -13.13
C HIS A 611 25.49 -5.85 -13.62
N MET A 612 24.45 -5.23 -14.20
CA MET A 612 24.48 -3.83 -14.62
C MET A 612 24.76 -2.88 -13.44
N ILE A 613 24.12 -3.08 -12.29
CA ILE A 613 24.35 -2.29 -11.07
C ILE A 613 25.82 -2.41 -10.65
N ARG A 614 26.37 -3.62 -10.56
CA ARG A 614 27.78 -3.85 -10.16
C ARG A 614 28.77 -3.21 -11.13
N ARG A 615 28.47 -3.23 -12.43
CA ARG A 615 29.32 -2.66 -13.47
C ARG A 615 29.27 -1.12 -13.47
N ASP A 616 28.09 -0.53 -13.34
CA ASP A 616 27.89 0.89 -13.61
C ASP A 616 27.83 1.77 -12.34
N ALA A 617 27.70 1.17 -11.16
CA ALA A 617 27.56 1.86 -9.88
C ALA A 617 28.60 1.49 -8.80
N PRO A 618 29.83 0.99 -9.09
CA PRO A 618 30.74 0.53 -8.03
C PRO A 618 31.08 1.64 -7.01
N ASP A 619 31.26 2.88 -7.48
CA ASP A 619 31.54 4.04 -6.65
C ASP A 619 30.30 4.57 -5.89
N LEU A 620 29.08 4.39 -6.42
CA LEU A 620 27.85 4.66 -5.65
C LEU A 620 27.68 3.64 -4.53
N ILE A 621 27.89 2.35 -4.84
CA ILE A 621 27.82 1.27 -3.86
C ILE A 621 28.82 1.54 -2.72
N GLU A 622 30.05 1.94 -3.08
CA GLU A 622 31.07 2.27 -2.10
C GLU A 622 30.72 3.50 -1.26
N SER A 623 30.41 4.63 -1.91
CA SER A 623 30.13 5.89 -1.22
C SER A 623 28.86 5.89 -0.37
N MET A 624 27.89 5.03 -0.69
CA MET A 624 26.65 4.87 0.08
C MET A 624 26.73 3.72 1.10
N GLY A 625 27.81 2.94 1.11
CA GLY A 625 28.00 1.79 2.00
C GLY A 625 27.06 0.61 1.72
N LEU A 626 26.73 0.35 0.45
CA LEU A 626 25.68 -0.60 0.03
C LEU A 626 26.20 -1.97 -0.43
N GLN A 627 27.46 -2.31 -0.13
CA GLN A 627 28.06 -3.59 -0.53
C GLN A 627 27.25 -4.78 0.00
N GLU A 628 26.82 -4.71 1.26
CA GLU A 628 25.99 -5.76 1.85
C GLU A 628 24.61 -5.83 1.22
N THR A 629 23.99 -4.70 0.88
CA THR A 629 22.68 -4.67 0.21
C THR A 629 22.75 -5.32 -1.17
N VAL A 630 23.82 -5.08 -1.93
CA VAL A 630 24.04 -5.71 -3.24
C VAL A 630 24.34 -7.20 -3.12
N ARG A 631 25.04 -7.63 -2.05
CA ARG A 631 25.27 -9.05 -1.75
C ARG A 631 23.98 -9.75 -1.33
N ASP A 632 23.21 -9.14 -0.45
CA ASP A 632 21.90 -9.66 -0.01
C ASP A 632 20.93 -9.82 -1.20
N LEU A 633 20.90 -8.86 -2.14
CA LEU A 633 20.13 -9.00 -3.37
C LEU A 633 20.56 -10.23 -4.18
N GLU A 634 21.85 -10.48 -4.31
CA GLU A 634 22.36 -11.69 -4.99
C GLU A 634 21.89 -12.97 -4.28
N ASP A 635 22.07 -13.04 -2.96
CA ASP A 635 21.66 -14.19 -2.15
C ASP A 635 20.15 -14.45 -2.26
N ARG A 636 19.32 -13.41 -2.35
CA ARG A 636 17.86 -13.51 -2.55
C ARG A 636 17.48 -14.00 -3.94
N LEU A 637 18.26 -13.65 -4.97
CA LEU A 637 18.04 -14.15 -6.33
C LEU A 637 18.49 -15.60 -6.49
N ASP A 638 19.52 -16.02 -5.75
CA ASP A 638 20.09 -17.36 -5.82
C ASP A 638 19.34 -18.38 -4.93
N ASP A 639 18.87 -17.99 -3.75
CA ASP A 639 17.94 -18.77 -2.92
C ASP A 639 16.63 -18.00 -2.61
N PRO A 640 15.71 -17.90 -3.60
CA PRO A 640 14.43 -17.23 -3.36
C PRO A 640 13.58 -17.92 -2.29
N LYS A 641 13.75 -19.21 -2.00
CA LYS A 641 12.89 -19.90 -1.03
C LYS A 641 13.27 -19.58 0.41
N GLY A 642 14.57 -19.55 0.71
CA GLY A 642 15.06 -19.28 2.06
C GLY A 642 15.32 -17.81 2.37
N ARG A 643 15.74 -17.03 1.37
CA ARG A 643 16.22 -15.64 1.59
C ARG A 643 15.23 -14.56 1.21
N SER A 644 14.36 -14.79 0.21
CA SER A 644 13.43 -13.75 -0.26
C SER A 644 12.26 -13.52 0.70
N ALA A 645 11.69 -12.32 0.68
CA ALA A 645 10.49 -11.99 1.46
C ALA A 645 9.30 -12.89 1.09
N ALA A 646 9.09 -13.22 -0.19
CA ALA A 646 8.06 -14.16 -0.62
C ALA A 646 8.25 -15.55 0.02
N GLY A 647 9.50 -16.03 0.04
CA GLY A 647 9.88 -17.30 0.67
C GLY A 647 9.65 -17.31 2.18
N LYS A 648 10.18 -16.30 2.88
CA LYS A 648 10.05 -16.12 4.33
C LYS A 648 8.57 -16.03 4.75
N LEU A 649 7.78 -15.15 4.11
CA LEU A 649 6.35 -15.00 4.40
C LEU A 649 5.57 -16.29 4.14
N THR A 650 5.85 -16.99 3.02
CA THR A 650 5.22 -18.29 2.75
C THR A 650 5.59 -19.33 3.82
N GLY A 651 6.84 -19.32 4.29
CA GLY A 651 7.31 -20.17 5.38
C GLY A 651 6.54 -19.95 6.68
N VAL A 652 6.27 -18.69 7.05
CA VAL A 652 5.46 -18.37 8.24
C VAL A 652 4.04 -18.94 8.10
N ILE A 653 3.38 -18.73 6.95
CA ILE A 653 2.02 -19.23 6.70
C ILE A 653 1.95 -20.76 6.75
N LEU A 654 2.92 -21.43 6.12
CA LEU A 654 2.99 -22.88 6.10
C LEU A 654 3.32 -23.48 7.46
N GLY A 655 4.14 -22.78 8.26
CA GLY A 655 4.45 -23.16 9.64
C GLY A 655 3.19 -23.22 10.50
N GLU A 656 2.29 -22.24 10.35
CA GLU A 656 0.99 -22.24 11.05
C GLU A 656 0.11 -23.43 10.66
N LEU A 657 0.18 -23.86 9.40
CA LEU A 657 -0.58 -25.00 8.87
C LEU A 657 0.09 -26.37 9.08
N GLY A 658 1.33 -26.42 9.56
CA GLY A 658 2.13 -27.64 9.58
C GLY A 658 2.40 -28.22 8.18
N ALA A 659 2.34 -27.40 7.14
CA ALA A 659 2.50 -27.80 5.75
C ALA A 659 3.90 -27.45 5.20
N ARG A 660 4.28 -28.03 4.05
CA ARG A 660 5.57 -27.75 3.38
C ARG A 660 5.44 -27.16 1.98
N ASP A 661 4.24 -27.21 1.40
CA ASP A 661 3.97 -26.75 0.03
C ASP A 661 2.61 -26.03 0.01
N PRO A 662 2.55 -24.76 -0.46
CA PRO A 662 1.27 -24.05 -0.54
C PRO A 662 0.29 -24.72 -1.51
N MET A 663 0.77 -25.46 -2.52
CA MET A 663 -0.07 -26.19 -3.45
C MET A 663 -0.64 -27.47 -2.85
N ALA A 664 -0.16 -27.93 -1.68
CA ALA A 664 -0.70 -29.09 -0.97
C ALA A 664 -1.90 -28.74 -0.08
N VAL A 665 -2.15 -27.46 0.17
CA VAL A 665 -3.22 -26.97 1.04
C VAL A 665 -4.37 -26.37 0.20
N PRO A 666 -5.64 -26.54 0.63
CA PRO A 666 -6.76 -25.80 0.05
C PRO A 666 -6.55 -24.28 0.09
N ALA A 667 -6.97 -23.58 -0.96
CA ALA A 667 -6.72 -22.14 -1.09
C ALA A 667 -7.33 -21.31 0.06
N GLY A 668 -8.57 -21.61 0.45
CA GLY A 668 -9.22 -20.93 1.57
C GLY A 668 -8.51 -21.12 2.91
N GLU A 669 -7.99 -22.33 3.17
CA GLU A 669 -7.22 -22.62 4.39
C GLU A 669 -5.88 -21.88 4.39
N PHE A 670 -5.17 -21.86 3.26
CA PHE A 670 -3.94 -21.09 3.11
C PHE A 670 -4.16 -19.60 3.34
N ASN A 671 -5.17 -19.02 2.70
CA ASN A 671 -5.44 -17.59 2.81
C ASN A 671 -5.92 -17.19 4.22
N ALA A 672 -6.73 -18.04 4.88
CA ALA A 672 -7.12 -17.83 6.27
C ALA A 672 -5.93 -17.94 7.24
N ALA A 673 -5.01 -18.89 7.00
CA ALA A 673 -3.77 -18.98 7.75
C ALA A 673 -2.85 -17.77 7.51
N ALA A 674 -2.84 -17.21 6.30
CA ALA A 674 -2.11 -15.97 6.04
C ALA A 674 -2.66 -14.80 6.86
N ASP A 675 -3.99 -14.62 6.88
CA ASP A 675 -4.64 -13.58 7.68
C ASP A 675 -4.33 -13.73 9.19
N ARG A 676 -4.31 -14.97 9.70
CA ARG A 676 -3.92 -15.27 11.10
C ARG A 676 -2.45 -14.99 11.37
N ALA A 677 -1.55 -15.56 10.56
CA ALA A 677 -0.10 -15.43 10.71
C ALA A 677 0.36 -13.96 10.69
N PHE A 678 -0.27 -13.14 9.85
CA PHE A 678 0.04 -11.71 9.78
C PHE A 678 -0.45 -10.95 11.02
N ARG A 679 -1.65 -11.30 11.51
CA ARG A 679 -2.24 -10.70 12.71
C ARG A 679 -1.52 -11.09 14.00
N THR A 680 -0.86 -12.24 14.05
CA THR A 680 -0.16 -12.76 15.23
C THR A 680 1.36 -12.75 15.04
N THR A 681 1.92 -13.73 14.33
CA THR A 681 3.36 -13.99 14.23
C THR A 681 4.14 -12.84 13.60
N LEU A 682 3.67 -12.30 12.48
CA LEU A 682 4.36 -11.18 11.80
C LEU A 682 4.27 -9.90 12.62
N ARG A 683 3.08 -9.60 13.17
CA ARG A 683 2.86 -8.48 14.09
C ARG A 683 3.83 -8.53 15.27
N GLU A 684 4.00 -9.71 15.89
CA GLU A 684 4.95 -9.90 16.98
C GLU A 684 6.40 -9.72 16.55
N ALA A 685 6.77 -10.17 15.34
CA ALA A 685 8.12 -9.98 14.81
C ALA A 685 8.45 -8.49 14.64
N HIS A 686 7.57 -7.72 13.99
CA HIS A 686 7.74 -6.26 13.83
C HIS A 686 7.70 -5.53 15.17
N LEU A 687 6.88 -6.01 16.12
CA LEU A 687 6.87 -5.48 17.47
C LEU A 687 8.23 -5.65 18.15
N ARG A 688 8.86 -6.83 18.06
CA ARG A 688 10.20 -7.07 18.61
C ARG A 688 11.25 -6.14 17.99
N GLU A 689 11.21 -5.92 16.68
CA GLU A 689 12.10 -4.94 16.02
C GLU A 689 11.89 -3.53 16.58
N GLY A 690 10.64 -3.12 16.81
CA GLY A 690 10.30 -1.86 17.46
C GLY A 690 10.83 -1.75 18.89
N VAL A 691 10.70 -2.81 19.70
CA VAL A 691 11.23 -2.85 21.08
C VAL A 691 12.75 -2.69 21.09
N LEU A 692 13.46 -3.37 20.19
CA LEU A 692 14.92 -3.24 20.05
C LEU A 692 15.31 -1.81 19.66
N ALA A 693 14.62 -1.23 18.68
CA ALA A 693 14.82 0.16 18.27
C ALA A 693 14.59 1.14 19.43
N LEU A 694 13.51 0.97 20.20
CA LEU A 694 13.20 1.82 21.34
C LEU A 694 14.25 1.69 22.45
N ALA A 695 14.66 0.47 22.78
CA ALA A 695 15.68 0.23 23.80
C ALA A 695 17.04 0.85 23.43
N ASP A 696 17.39 0.85 22.14
CA ASP A 696 18.60 1.48 21.63
C ASP A 696 18.58 3.01 21.77
N VAL A 697 17.44 3.64 21.45
CA VAL A 697 17.28 5.10 21.58
C VAL A 697 17.14 5.51 23.04
N ALA A 698 16.36 4.78 23.84
CA ALA A 698 16.12 5.08 25.25
C ALA A 698 17.41 5.13 26.08
N ARG A 699 18.41 4.29 25.75
CA ARG A 699 19.74 4.30 26.40
C ARG A 699 20.57 5.55 26.11
N LYS A 700 20.20 6.32 25.08
CA LYS A 700 20.92 7.52 24.63
C LYS A 700 20.17 8.81 24.98
N LEU A 701 19.02 8.72 25.64
CA LEU A 701 18.28 9.90 26.11
C LEU A 701 19.10 10.62 27.19
N ASP A 702 18.99 11.94 27.22
CA ASP A 702 19.62 12.76 28.25
C ASP A 702 18.97 12.55 29.63
N SER A 703 19.71 12.90 30.68
CA SER A 703 19.28 12.67 32.06
C SER A 703 18.04 13.48 32.45
N GLU A 704 17.82 14.64 31.84
CA GLU A 704 16.64 15.48 32.10
C GLU A 704 15.38 14.80 31.56
N THR A 705 15.42 14.31 30.32
CA THR A 705 14.34 13.56 29.69
C THR A 705 14.04 12.27 30.47
N ILE A 706 15.08 11.55 30.92
CA ILE A 706 14.90 10.36 31.76
C ILE A 706 14.22 10.71 33.09
N ALA A 707 14.59 11.83 33.73
CA ALA A 707 13.95 12.28 34.95
C ALA A 707 12.46 12.61 34.75
N GLN A 708 12.11 13.25 33.62
CA GLN A 708 10.71 13.53 33.25
C GLN A 708 9.89 12.25 33.00
N LEU A 709 10.52 11.18 32.52
CA LEU A 709 9.90 9.86 32.29
C LEU A 709 9.85 8.98 33.56
N GLY A 710 10.48 9.42 34.64
CA GLY A 710 10.59 8.71 35.91
C GLY A 710 11.60 7.55 35.93
N GLU A 711 11.89 7.04 37.13
CA GLU A 711 12.85 5.95 37.33
C GLU A 711 12.45 4.65 36.63
N GLY A 712 13.39 4.00 35.94
CA GLY A 712 13.15 2.73 35.25
C GLY A 712 12.60 2.85 33.82
N ALA A 713 12.55 4.05 33.22
CA ALA A 713 12.09 4.26 31.85
C ALA A 713 12.85 3.39 30.83
N VAL A 714 14.18 3.30 30.95
CA VAL A 714 15.02 2.46 30.07
C VAL A 714 14.70 0.97 30.24
N ALA A 715 14.46 0.52 31.47
CA ALA A 715 14.08 -0.87 31.74
C ALA A 715 12.67 -1.18 31.21
N LEU A 716 11.75 -0.22 31.28
CA LEU A 716 10.41 -0.33 30.71
C LEU A 716 10.48 -0.41 29.17
N ALA A 717 11.30 0.42 28.53
CA ALA A 717 11.55 0.36 27.08
C ALA A 717 12.02 -1.03 26.65
N ALA A 718 13.01 -1.60 27.36
CA ALA A 718 13.56 -2.92 27.05
C ALA A 718 12.58 -4.08 27.28
N ARG A 719 11.60 -3.92 28.18
CA ARG A 719 10.58 -4.94 28.48
C ARG A 719 9.21 -4.66 27.85
N SER A 720 9.11 -3.61 27.04
CA SER A 720 7.84 -3.14 26.47
C SER A 720 7.12 -4.21 25.64
N GLY A 721 7.85 -5.12 25.00
CA GLY A 721 7.24 -6.25 24.27
C GLY A 721 6.36 -7.14 25.15
N ALA A 722 6.78 -7.46 26.38
CA ALA A 722 5.98 -8.27 27.29
C ALA A 722 4.73 -7.51 27.76
N LEU A 723 4.89 -6.21 28.03
CA LEU A 723 3.77 -5.34 28.42
C LEU A 723 2.72 -5.24 27.31
N LEU A 724 3.15 -5.11 26.05
CA LEU A 724 2.23 -4.95 24.91
C LEU A 724 1.53 -6.26 24.49
N LEU A 725 2.04 -7.41 24.93
CA LEU A 725 1.43 -8.71 24.70
C LEU A 725 0.52 -9.14 25.87
N ASP A 726 0.57 -8.44 27.00
CA ASP A 726 -0.30 -8.67 28.15
C ASP A 726 -1.65 -7.97 27.96
N GLU A 727 -2.73 -8.76 27.87
CA GLU A 727 -4.09 -8.24 27.70
C GLU A 727 -4.63 -7.53 28.95
N HIS A 728 -3.95 -7.69 30.10
CA HIS A 728 -4.27 -7.04 31.37
C HIS A 728 -3.23 -5.98 31.77
N ALA A 729 -2.43 -5.52 30.80
CA ALA A 729 -1.46 -4.46 31.02
C ALA A 729 -2.12 -3.20 31.62
N ASP A 730 -1.51 -2.70 32.69
CA ASP A 730 -1.96 -1.51 33.39
C ASP A 730 -1.93 -0.27 32.48
N ALA A 731 -2.99 0.54 32.54
CA ALA A 731 -3.16 1.69 31.68
C ALA A 731 -2.11 2.79 31.95
N ASP A 732 -1.67 2.94 33.20
CA ASP A 732 -0.62 3.91 33.55
C ASP A 732 0.75 3.45 33.05
N ALA A 733 1.07 2.15 33.13
CA ALA A 733 2.27 1.57 32.53
C ALA A 733 2.30 1.75 31.00
N LEU A 734 1.16 1.55 30.32
CA LEU A 734 1.02 1.76 28.88
C LEU A 734 1.14 3.24 28.50
N ARG A 735 0.51 4.14 29.26
CA ARG A 735 0.67 5.59 29.10
C ARG A 735 2.14 5.99 29.23
N ARG A 736 2.83 5.47 30.24
CA ARG A 736 4.26 5.73 30.44
C ARG A 736 5.10 5.23 29.26
N LEU A 737 4.80 4.06 28.71
CA LEU A 737 5.45 3.56 27.50
C LEU A 737 5.22 4.49 26.29
N ILE A 738 4.00 5.00 26.10
CA ILE A 738 3.70 5.99 25.05
C ILE A 738 4.60 7.23 25.22
N LEU A 739 4.73 7.77 26.43
CA LEU A 739 5.60 8.92 26.69
C LEU A 739 7.07 8.63 26.38
N ILE A 740 7.56 7.42 26.67
CA ILE A 740 8.92 6.98 26.31
C ILE A 740 9.08 6.93 24.78
N CYS A 741 8.10 6.41 24.05
CA CYS A 741 8.11 6.42 22.59
C CYS A 741 8.15 7.86 22.04
N LEU A 742 7.39 8.80 22.61
CA LEU A 742 7.42 10.21 22.20
C LEU A 742 8.80 10.84 22.42
N ALA A 743 9.42 10.57 23.56
CA ALA A 743 10.77 11.04 23.85
C ALA A 743 11.80 10.47 22.86
N ALA A 744 11.69 9.18 22.52
CA ALA A 744 12.56 8.54 21.54
C ALA A 744 12.38 9.13 20.13
N VAL A 745 11.14 9.36 19.70
CA VAL A 745 10.85 10.02 18.41
C VAL A 745 11.45 11.43 18.39
N GLU A 746 11.28 12.21 19.45
CA GLU A 746 11.84 13.56 19.53
C GLU A 746 13.38 13.57 19.50
N ALA A 747 14.03 12.60 20.15
CA ALA A 747 15.48 12.44 20.10
C ALA A 747 15.97 12.12 18.68
N GLU A 748 15.32 11.20 17.96
CA GLU A 748 15.67 10.89 16.58
C GLU A 748 15.36 12.06 15.63
N CYS A 749 14.27 12.82 15.86
CA CYS A 749 13.97 14.05 15.11
C CYS A 749 15.11 15.08 15.23
N ARG A 750 15.65 15.28 16.44
CA ARG A 750 16.77 16.21 16.66
C ARG A 750 18.04 15.73 15.97
N ARG A 751 18.27 14.41 15.95
CA ARG A 751 19.44 13.78 15.33
C ARG A 751 19.46 13.93 13.80
N HIS A 752 18.31 13.79 13.14
CA HIS A 752 18.23 13.86 11.67
C HIS A 752 18.02 15.28 11.11
N GLY A 753 17.93 16.30 11.98
CA GLY A 753 17.65 17.68 11.62
C GLY A 753 16.14 17.98 11.61
N ARG A 754 15.77 19.20 12.03
CA ARG A 754 14.41 19.65 12.42
C ARG A 754 13.23 19.09 11.58
N PRO A 755 12.06 18.95 12.23
CA PRO A 755 10.85 18.31 11.70
C PRO A 755 10.31 18.92 10.40
N LYS A 756 9.38 18.17 9.81
CA LYS A 756 8.46 18.56 8.73
C LYS A 756 7.48 19.66 9.18
N ASP A 757 7.95 20.69 9.89
CA ASP A 757 7.12 21.75 10.43
C ASP A 757 7.24 23.01 9.56
N GLU A 758 6.56 22.94 8.41
CA GLU A 758 5.50 23.87 8.05
C GLU A 758 4.51 23.02 7.24
N PRO A 759 3.22 22.92 7.61
CA PRO A 759 2.24 22.43 6.67
C PRO A 759 2.36 23.34 5.45
N ASN A 760 2.82 22.78 4.33
CA ASN A 760 2.65 23.51 3.09
C ASN A 760 1.14 23.61 2.92
N GLU A 761 0.58 24.80 3.18
CA GLU A 761 -0.83 25.07 2.94
C GLU A 761 -1.20 24.71 1.50
N GLU A 762 -0.23 24.70 0.57
CA GLU A 762 -0.39 24.22 -0.80
C GLU A 762 -0.39 22.69 -0.96
N ALA A 763 0.21 21.88 -0.08
CA ALA A 763 0.10 20.41 -0.16
C ALA A 763 -1.28 19.94 0.33
N LEU A 764 -1.77 20.54 1.42
CA LEU A 764 -3.17 20.41 1.85
C LEU A 764 -4.13 21.06 0.85
N ALA A 765 -3.75 22.18 0.24
CA ALA A 765 -4.56 22.83 -0.80
C ALA A 765 -4.45 22.15 -2.16
N HIS A 766 -3.48 21.28 -2.44
CA HIS A 766 -3.43 20.47 -3.65
C HIS A 766 -4.42 19.31 -3.54
N ASP A 767 -4.48 18.67 -2.36
CA ASP A 767 -5.55 17.72 -2.02
C ASP A 767 -6.93 18.43 -1.97
N ALA A 768 -6.98 19.70 -1.54
CA ALA A 768 -8.16 20.55 -1.68
C ALA A 768 -8.40 21.05 -3.12
N SER A 769 -7.40 21.12 -3.99
CA SER A 769 -7.54 21.56 -5.40
C SER A 769 -8.15 20.44 -6.24
N ILE A 770 -7.87 19.19 -5.88
CA ILE A 770 -8.61 18.01 -6.34
C ILE A 770 -10.10 18.12 -5.93
N CYS A 771 -10.39 18.72 -4.77
CA CYS A 771 -11.76 18.96 -4.30
C CYS A 771 -12.40 20.26 -4.84
N ARG A 772 -11.66 21.13 -5.54
CA ARG A 772 -12.15 22.41 -6.12
C ARG A 772 -12.54 22.31 -7.59
N ALA A 773 -12.57 21.12 -8.18
CA ALA A 773 -13.17 20.94 -9.50
C ALA A 773 -14.70 21.16 -9.38
N GLU A 774 -15.14 22.41 -9.48
CA GLU A 774 -16.54 22.72 -9.76
C GLU A 774 -16.95 21.93 -11.02
N PRO A 775 -18.10 21.23 -11.03
CA PRO A 775 -18.60 20.66 -12.27
C PRO A 775 -18.77 21.81 -13.25
N ALA A 776 -18.09 21.72 -14.40
CA ALA A 776 -18.20 22.70 -15.47
C ALA A 776 -19.68 23.02 -15.68
N ARG A 777 -20.09 24.25 -15.34
CA ARG A 777 -21.43 24.74 -15.66
C ARG A 777 -21.59 24.58 -17.16
N GLY A 778 -22.46 23.67 -17.58
CA GLY A 778 -22.74 23.40 -18.98
C GLY A 778 -23.09 24.70 -19.72
N PRO A 779 -22.84 24.78 -21.03
CA PRO A 779 -23.10 25.97 -21.80
C PRO A 779 -24.57 26.37 -21.62
N ARG A 780 -24.79 27.60 -21.13
CA ARG A 780 -26.10 28.25 -21.16
C ARG A 780 -26.61 28.14 -22.59
N ARG A 781 -27.74 27.46 -22.79
CA ARG A 781 -28.52 27.53 -24.02
C ARG A 781 -28.78 28.99 -24.33
N ALA A 782 -28.03 29.55 -25.28
CA ALA A 782 -28.45 30.75 -25.98
C ALA A 782 -29.55 30.32 -26.95
N ALA A 783 -30.71 30.95 -26.82
CA ALA A 783 -31.82 30.78 -27.72
C ALA A 783 -31.46 31.31 -29.11
N LEU A 784 -31.44 30.41 -30.09
CA LEU A 784 -32.06 30.47 -31.43
C LEU A 784 -31.45 29.38 -32.32
#